data_AF-A0A152A7V4-F1
#
_entry.id   AF-A0A152A7V4-F1
#
_cell.length_a   1.000
_cell.length_b   1.000
_cell.length_c   1.000
_cell.angle_alpha   90.00
_cell.angle_beta   90.00
_cell.angle_gamma   90.00
#
_symmetry.space_group_name_H-M   'P 1'
#
loop_
_entity.id
_entity.type
_entity.pdbx_description
1 polymer ?
#
loop_
_entity_poly.entity_id
_entity_poly.type
_entity_poly.pdbx_seq_one_letter_code
_entity_poly.pdbx_strand_id
1 'polypeptide(L)'
;MIEDNSKEEIESLVSEFESTKSSSSSSDESDKNQNISSGEQSSVTSDLKTDTMNLVRNRSKISPTNSNNNSNNNNTKSSNSTIKTHMIFSSDSESESTSKDKTLIGVDSDGTRFSLPYTKNPLTLHPIKDWSFFDYAKNASLLNFLLLFFNLPGWFFIGWFLFWRFGYNIGLGLILRYQSNNTFLTKLFKKIGDKSNISYNYTKAFCTSGMGSDYDFDKIPASYNAWLAFRHVVDIVLANDLITYVVFCFAYYEFPKDYSWTIIPCYILGAFLCAFTFWAKTDAYRVVKDFAWYWGDFFFLVEQKLTFDRVFSISPHPMYTIGYTFYYGASLITQSYTVLYVSLFAHVCQLLFLVVVEDPHIQKTYPDIVEDPFIQKEKVRTYFGHDLIIFKNFLPFRAADIFTLIIIVYTLVLNCLNLPTWFYVIQAIFWRCVLSLGLGTLLAKQSSSQWWTKTFKEINQDSLYAFQNWKSIYNLCLLMTNISFTCCFFKFAQIDLNFFGGIFWRQILGLMLILLNLWSSVSTFEVLGEFGWFYGDFFIDEVPSTLYYTGIYRFLNNPDSVTGFAAYYGLSLIAGSFPLFALSIFSQVANFLFLKFVEKPHMKKLYGNKVRSQNGITRGIQEIVTELAESSPPIQKIVNKTKHITERVEKKVTERVNSLLDELREKGLPLSAEQIAVLKPFIEKYKKSTSSTSSSSSSSSSKPKSK
;
A
#
# COMPACT_ATOMS: atom_id res chain seq x y z
N MET A 1 -36.55 -39.56 -17.15
CA MET A 1 -35.45 -40.24 -17.88
C MET A 1 -34.12 -39.46 -17.89
N ILE A 2 -34.02 -38.26 -17.30
CA ILE A 2 -32.71 -37.58 -17.04
C ILE A 2 -32.53 -37.25 -15.53
N GLU A 3 -33.55 -37.47 -14.69
CA GLU A 3 -33.50 -37.21 -13.23
C GLU A 3 -33.25 -38.45 -12.35
N ASP A 4 -33.22 -39.67 -12.92
CA ASP A 4 -32.93 -40.90 -12.15
C ASP A 4 -31.43 -41.23 -12.11
N ASN A 5 -30.70 -41.04 -13.23
CA ASN A 5 -29.28 -41.38 -13.32
C ASN A 5 -28.37 -40.57 -12.36
N SER A 6 -28.79 -39.37 -11.92
CA SER A 6 -28.00 -38.56 -11.00
C SER A 6 -28.10 -38.98 -9.53
N LYS A 7 -29.02 -39.88 -9.17
CA LYS A 7 -29.10 -40.45 -7.82
C LYS A 7 -28.22 -41.69 -7.67
N GLU A 8 -28.19 -42.57 -8.68
CA GLU A 8 -27.35 -43.78 -8.65
C GLU A 8 -25.84 -43.43 -8.61
N GLU A 9 -25.39 -42.40 -9.34
CA GLU A 9 -23.98 -41.93 -9.24
C GLU A 9 -23.61 -41.37 -7.86
N ILE A 10 -24.55 -40.79 -7.12
CA ILE A 10 -24.28 -40.23 -5.79
C ILE A 10 -24.24 -41.34 -4.73
N GLU A 11 -25.11 -42.35 -4.83
CA GLU A 11 -25.07 -43.50 -3.91
C GLU A 11 -23.82 -44.38 -4.14
N SER A 12 -23.32 -44.52 -5.36
CA SER A 12 -22.06 -45.25 -5.61
C SER A 12 -20.86 -44.57 -4.94
N LEU A 13 -20.74 -43.24 -5.06
CA LEU A 13 -19.62 -42.46 -4.50
C LEU A 13 -19.60 -42.43 -2.97
N VAL A 14 -20.75 -42.55 -2.30
CA VAL A 14 -20.82 -42.67 -0.84
C VAL A 14 -20.36 -44.05 -0.38
N SER A 15 -20.68 -45.13 -1.12
CA SER A 15 -20.26 -46.49 -0.78
C SER A 15 -18.73 -46.71 -0.88
N GLU A 16 -18.07 -46.03 -1.83
CA GLU A 16 -16.63 -46.15 -2.03
C GLU A 16 -15.81 -45.46 -0.92
N PHE A 17 -16.36 -44.39 -0.32
CA PHE A 17 -15.72 -43.62 0.75
C PHE A 17 -15.79 -44.28 2.14
N GLU A 18 -16.72 -45.21 2.36
CA GLU A 18 -16.79 -45.99 3.62
C GLU A 18 -15.88 -47.23 3.57
N SER A 19 -15.58 -47.76 2.38
CA SER A 19 -14.75 -48.95 2.20
C SER A 19 -13.25 -48.75 2.55
N THR A 20 -12.74 -47.53 2.45
CA THR A 20 -11.30 -47.21 2.59
C THR A 20 -10.84 -46.96 4.03
N LYS A 21 -11.74 -47.07 5.03
CA LYS A 21 -11.40 -46.91 6.46
C LYS A 21 -11.20 -48.22 7.24
N SER A 22 -11.34 -49.39 6.60
CA SER A 22 -11.35 -50.69 7.28
C SER A 22 -10.28 -51.69 6.80
N SER A 23 -9.08 -51.22 6.45
CA SER A 23 -7.95 -52.12 6.12
C SER A 23 -6.55 -51.50 6.33
N SER A 24 -6.01 -51.59 7.54
CA SER A 24 -4.55 -51.73 7.80
C SER A 24 -4.23 -51.74 9.32
N SER A 25 -4.43 -52.89 9.95
CA SER A 25 -3.79 -53.23 11.23
C SER A 25 -3.51 -54.74 11.27
N SER A 26 -2.55 -55.16 12.12
CA SER A 26 -1.74 -56.39 12.03
C SER A 26 -0.71 -56.37 10.87
N SER A 27 0.55 -56.74 11.04
CA SER A 27 1.32 -57.17 12.23
C SER A 27 2.67 -56.38 12.32
N ASP A 28 3.65 -56.59 13.22
CA ASP A 28 3.95 -57.72 14.11
C ASP A 28 4.75 -57.31 15.38
N GLU A 29 5.20 -58.31 16.16
CA GLU A 29 6.04 -58.24 17.37
C GLU A 29 7.46 -57.63 17.13
N SER A 30 8.25 -57.15 18.12
CA SER A 30 8.50 -57.74 19.44
C SER A 30 9.25 -56.83 20.45
N ASP A 31 9.28 -57.30 21.71
CA ASP A 31 10.30 -57.11 22.75
C ASP A 31 10.18 -56.00 23.85
N LYS A 32 9.60 -56.47 24.98
CA LYS A 32 10.12 -56.45 26.36
C LYS A 32 9.97 -55.21 27.29
N ASN A 33 9.27 -55.52 28.39
CA ASN A 33 9.59 -55.18 29.80
C ASN A 33 9.46 -53.71 30.29
N GLN A 34 9.01 -53.45 31.52
CA GLN A 34 8.20 -54.19 32.50
C GLN A 34 7.79 -53.22 33.63
N ASN A 35 6.83 -53.61 34.46
CA ASN A 35 6.44 -53.01 35.75
C ASN A 35 5.65 -51.68 35.71
N ILE A 36 4.68 -51.37 36.58
CA ILE A 36 3.67 -52.07 37.43
C ILE A 36 3.24 -51.03 38.50
N SER A 37 1.98 -51.10 38.93
CA SER A 37 1.35 -50.35 40.03
C SER A 37 1.00 -48.87 39.73
N SER A 38 -0.24 -48.38 39.81
CA SER A 38 -1.46 -48.70 40.59
C SER A 38 -1.55 -48.06 41.99
N GLY A 39 -2.76 -47.58 42.30
CA GLY A 39 -3.17 -46.97 43.58
C GLY A 39 -2.78 -45.48 43.76
N GLU A 40 -3.54 -44.66 44.48
CA GLU A 40 -4.96 -44.73 44.86
C GLU A 40 -5.44 -43.33 45.31
N GLN A 41 -6.73 -43.18 45.63
CA GLN A 41 -7.31 -41.93 46.14
C GLN A 41 -6.86 -41.64 47.58
N SER A 42 -6.76 -40.35 47.97
CA SER A 42 -7.64 -39.76 49.00
C SER A 42 -7.21 -38.35 49.43
N SER A 43 -8.20 -37.60 49.91
CA SER A 43 -8.12 -36.28 50.53
C SER A 43 -7.63 -36.32 51.98
N VAL A 44 -7.10 -35.21 52.52
CA VAL A 44 -7.63 -34.52 53.73
C VAL A 44 -6.88 -33.20 54.00
N THR A 45 -7.58 -32.26 54.60
CA THR A 45 -7.19 -30.91 55.04
C THR A 45 -6.44 -30.86 56.38
N SER A 46 -5.53 -29.90 56.60
CA SER A 46 -5.63 -28.91 57.71
C SER A 46 -4.40 -27.98 57.85
N ASP A 47 -4.68 -26.78 58.36
CA ASP A 47 -3.83 -25.62 58.65
C ASP A 47 -2.54 -25.84 59.48
N LEU A 48 -1.53 -24.95 59.34
CA LEU A 48 -1.18 -23.94 60.38
C LEU A 48 0.10 -23.10 60.09
N LYS A 49 -0.05 -21.77 60.28
CA LYS A 49 0.91 -20.76 60.81
C LYS A 49 2.26 -20.45 60.12
N THR A 50 2.33 -19.18 59.67
CA THR A 50 3.38 -18.16 59.94
C THR A 50 4.77 -18.60 60.41
N ASP A 51 5.79 -18.05 59.75
CA ASP A 51 6.78 -17.26 60.49
C ASP A 51 7.32 -16.06 59.70
N THR A 52 7.89 -15.08 60.41
CA THR A 52 8.17 -13.73 59.88
C THR A 52 9.65 -13.36 60.08
N MET A 53 10.35 -12.85 59.07
CA MET A 53 11.58 -12.08 59.33
C MET A 53 11.83 -10.95 58.33
N ASN A 54 12.00 -9.75 58.88
CA ASN A 54 12.45 -8.55 58.18
C ASN A 54 13.97 -8.59 57.95
N LEU A 55 14.44 -7.91 56.90
CA LEU A 55 15.65 -7.09 57.00
C LEU A 55 15.57 -5.88 56.05
N VAL A 56 16.24 -4.79 56.44
CA VAL A 56 15.91 -3.42 56.03
C VAL A 56 17.19 -2.64 55.67
N ARG A 57 17.04 -1.68 54.72
CA ARG A 57 18.04 -0.65 54.33
C ARG A 57 19.28 -1.17 53.55
N ASN A 58 19.97 -0.36 52.74
CA ASN A 58 20.00 1.11 52.69
C ASN A 58 20.20 1.70 51.27
N ARG A 59 19.77 2.95 51.07
CA ARG A 59 20.14 3.78 49.91
C ARG A 59 21.47 4.50 50.17
N SER A 60 22.25 4.75 49.13
CA SER A 60 23.13 5.92 49.05
C SER A 60 23.14 6.52 47.63
N LYS A 61 23.18 7.84 47.56
CA LYS A 61 23.50 8.63 46.35
C LYS A 61 24.92 9.15 46.50
N ILE A 62 25.64 9.35 45.39
CA ILE A 62 26.60 10.45 45.17
C ILE A 62 26.85 10.54 43.65
N SER A 63 27.05 11.77 43.15
CA SER A 63 27.25 12.07 41.73
C SER A 63 28.73 12.40 41.41
N PRO A 64 29.10 13.03 40.28
CA PRO A 64 30.12 12.50 39.36
C PRO A 64 31.52 13.08 39.58
N THR A 65 32.53 12.42 38.99
CA THR A 65 33.87 13.01 38.77
C THR A 65 34.42 12.68 37.39
N ASN A 66 34.97 13.70 36.73
CA ASN A 66 35.79 13.56 35.53
C ASN A 66 37.19 13.04 35.90
N SER A 67 37.74 12.13 35.10
CA SER A 67 39.19 12.08 34.88
C SER A 67 39.51 11.58 33.48
N ASN A 68 40.30 12.37 32.75
CA ASN A 68 41.04 11.86 31.59
C ASN A 68 42.05 10.83 32.07
N ASN A 69 42.25 9.75 31.31
CA ASN A 69 43.60 9.21 31.14
C ASN A 69 43.71 8.41 29.84
N ASN A 70 44.70 8.77 29.03
CA ASN A 70 45.16 7.96 27.91
C ASN A 70 45.75 6.67 28.45
N SER A 71 45.40 5.54 27.85
CA SER A 71 46.31 4.39 27.78
C SER A 71 46.19 3.73 26.43
N ASN A 72 47.32 3.70 25.70
CA ASN A 72 47.45 2.91 24.49
C ASN A 72 47.32 1.43 24.88
N ASN A 73 46.51 0.67 24.15
CA ASN A 73 46.75 -0.75 24.01
C ASN A 73 46.37 -1.23 22.62
N ASN A 74 47.40 -1.48 21.81
CA ASN A 74 47.25 -2.16 20.54
C ASN A 74 46.76 -3.59 20.80
N ASN A 75 45.58 -3.92 20.29
CA ASN A 75 45.19 -5.32 20.11
C ASN A 75 44.53 -5.48 18.75
N THR A 76 45.31 -5.99 17.81
CA THR A 76 44.87 -6.41 16.48
C THR A 76 43.81 -7.50 16.60
N LYS A 77 42.55 -7.16 16.31
CA LYS A 77 41.52 -8.14 15.97
C LYS A 77 40.99 -7.85 14.57
N SER A 78 41.08 -8.87 13.73
CA SER A 78 40.58 -8.89 12.36
C SER A 78 39.10 -8.49 12.32
N SER A 79 38.82 -7.33 11.74
CA SER A 79 37.48 -6.89 11.40
C SER A 79 37.17 -7.29 9.96
N ASN A 80 36.36 -8.35 9.78
CA ASN A 80 35.62 -8.55 8.54
C ASN A 80 34.61 -7.41 8.39
N SER A 81 35.02 -6.32 7.73
CA SER A 81 34.13 -5.20 7.43
C SER A 81 33.26 -5.55 6.22
N THR A 82 32.04 -6.03 6.47
CA THR A 82 30.98 -6.01 5.46
C THR A 82 30.72 -4.55 5.07
N ILE A 83 31.16 -4.15 3.88
CA ILE A 83 31.03 -2.77 3.41
C ILE A 83 29.54 -2.49 3.14
N LYS A 84 28.89 -1.79 4.07
CA LYS A 84 27.52 -1.27 3.89
C LYS A 84 27.55 -0.11 2.87
N THR A 85 27.29 -0.41 1.61
CA THR A 85 27.06 0.62 0.58
C THR A 85 25.67 1.24 0.77
N HIS A 86 25.61 2.43 1.37
CA HIS A 86 24.35 3.13 1.60
C HIS A 86 23.75 3.69 0.30
N MET A 87 22.69 3.07 -0.21
CA MET A 87 21.70 3.79 -1.03
C MET A 87 20.94 4.77 -0.13
N ILE A 88 21.27 6.05 -0.24
CA ILE A 88 20.61 7.12 0.52
C ILE A 88 19.30 7.49 -0.16
N PHE A 89 18.19 6.93 0.33
CA PHE A 89 16.85 7.39 -0.01
C PHE A 89 16.54 8.71 0.70
N SER A 90 16.44 9.80 -0.06
CA SER A 90 15.87 11.06 0.44
C SER A 90 14.39 11.13 0.05
N SER A 91 13.51 11.31 1.04
CA SER A 91 12.13 11.76 0.80
C SER A 91 12.04 13.27 0.52
N ASP A 92 13.12 13.99 0.78
CA ASP A 92 13.14 15.44 0.82
C ASP A 92 13.74 15.96 -0.48
N SER A 93 12.92 16.76 -1.18
CA SER A 93 13.29 17.47 -2.40
C SER A 93 14.15 18.68 -2.05
N GLU A 94 15.41 18.44 -1.70
CA GLU A 94 16.45 19.47 -1.72
C GLU A 94 16.79 19.82 -3.17
N SER A 95 17.00 21.12 -3.41
CA SER A 95 17.14 21.72 -4.74
C SER A 95 18.32 21.14 -5.53
N GLU A 96 18.06 20.70 -6.77
CA GLU A 96 19.09 20.30 -7.72
C GLU A 96 20.07 21.44 -8.01
N SER A 97 21.34 21.25 -7.68
CA SER A 97 22.43 22.02 -8.28
C SER A 97 22.84 21.38 -9.59
N THR A 98 22.63 22.13 -10.68
CA THR A 98 22.92 21.72 -12.06
C THR A 98 24.41 21.38 -12.23
N SER A 99 24.71 20.11 -12.43
CA SER A 99 26.04 19.62 -12.79
C SER A 99 25.96 18.57 -13.90
N LYS A 100 26.80 18.74 -14.93
CA LYS A 100 26.83 17.92 -16.15
C LYS A 100 27.30 16.49 -15.86
N ASP A 101 26.80 15.54 -16.63
CA ASP A 101 27.30 14.16 -16.83
C ASP A 101 27.97 13.50 -15.62
N LYS A 102 27.16 13.13 -14.62
CA LYS A 102 27.56 12.10 -13.66
C LYS A 102 27.46 10.74 -14.34
N THR A 103 28.59 10.17 -14.73
CA THR A 103 28.69 8.74 -15.07
C THR A 103 28.19 7.91 -13.90
N LEU A 104 27.27 6.97 -14.18
CA LEU A 104 26.75 6.07 -13.16
C LEU A 104 27.85 5.08 -12.75
N ILE A 105 28.05 4.90 -11.45
CA ILE A 105 29.06 3.98 -10.90
C ILE A 105 28.36 2.71 -10.41
N GLY A 106 28.77 1.58 -10.97
CA GLY A 106 28.36 0.24 -10.57
C GLY A 106 29.31 -0.34 -9.52
N VAL A 107 28.77 -1.17 -8.63
CA VAL A 107 29.48 -1.89 -7.58
C VAL A 107 29.13 -3.37 -7.70
N ASP A 108 30.12 -4.18 -8.05
CA ASP A 108 29.98 -5.64 -8.13
C ASP A 108 29.93 -6.29 -6.74
N SER A 109 29.52 -7.56 -6.66
CA SER A 109 29.44 -8.31 -5.39
C SER A 109 30.76 -8.35 -4.60
N ASP A 110 31.89 -8.32 -5.30
CA ASP A 110 33.25 -8.30 -4.75
C ASP A 110 33.72 -6.89 -4.35
N GLY A 111 32.83 -5.87 -4.39
CA GLY A 111 33.12 -4.46 -4.08
C GLY A 111 33.81 -3.68 -5.21
N THR A 112 34.04 -4.31 -6.37
CA THR A 112 34.70 -3.68 -7.53
C THR A 112 33.82 -2.58 -8.11
N ARG A 113 34.38 -1.37 -8.23
CA ARG A 113 33.71 -0.19 -8.81
C ARG A 113 34.02 -0.07 -10.30
N PHE A 114 33.01 0.19 -11.12
CA PHE A 114 33.16 0.41 -12.56
C PHE A 114 32.19 1.48 -13.07
N SER A 115 32.57 2.21 -14.12
CA SER A 115 31.64 3.12 -14.82
C SER A 115 30.65 2.32 -15.65
N LEU A 116 29.35 2.60 -15.55
CA LEU A 116 28.34 1.98 -16.40
C LEU A 116 28.43 2.52 -17.84
N PRO A 117 28.64 1.65 -18.84
CA PRO A 117 28.43 1.99 -20.24
C PRO A 117 26.97 2.35 -20.53
N TYR A 118 26.78 3.25 -21.49
CA TYR A 118 25.48 3.65 -21.99
C TYR A 118 24.78 2.49 -22.71
N THR A 119 23.49 2.32 -22.42
CA THR A 119 22.62 1.36 -23.07
C THR A 119 21.40 2.08 -23.65
N LYS A 120 20.90 1.59 -24.79
CA LYS A 120 19.84 2.26 -25.57
C LYS A 120 18.49 2.10 -24.90
N ASN A 121 17.81 3.21 -24.63
CA ASN A 121 16.43 3.21 -24.11
C ASN A 121 15.52 2.37 -25.04
N PRO A 122 14.81 1.35 -24.52
CA PRO A 122 13.94 0.47 -25.32
C PRO A 122 12.62 1.13 -25.75
N LEU A 123 12.19 2.21 -25.07
CA LEU A 123 10.95 2.92 -25.34
C LEU A 123 11.09 3.98 -26.45
N THR A 124 12.33 4.35 -26.82
CA THR A 124 12.59 5.30 -27.90
C THR A 124 12.75 4.59 -29.25
N LEU A 125 12.06 5.07 -30.28
CA LEU A 125 12.22 4.58 -31.64
C LEU A 125 13.58 4.99 -32.22
N HIS A 126 14.47 4.02 -32.41
CA HIS A 126 15.77 4.23 -33.06
C HIS A 126 15.68 3.99 -34.57
N PRO A 127 16.43 4.73 -35.41
CA PRO A 127 16.51 4.47 -36.85
C PRO A 127 16.97 3.04 -37.17
N ILE A 128 16.44 2.45 -38.24
CA ILE A 128 16.73 1.06 -38.66
C ILE A 128 18.23 0.81 -38.89
N LYS A 129 18.96 1.83 -39.35
CA LYS A 129 20.43 1.80 -39.51
C LYS A 129 21.20 1.54 -38.21
N ASP A 130 20.61 1.82 -37.05
CA ASP A 130 21.23 1.72 -35.73
C ASP A 130 20.71 0.47 -34.96
N TRP A 131 19.95 -0.41 -35.61
CA TRP A 131 19.38 -1.63 -35.03
C TRP A 131 20.42 -2.73 -34.88
N SER A 132 20.49 -3.32 -33.68
CA SER A 132 21.24 -4.56 -33.42
C SER A 132 20.53 -5.77 -34.03
N PHE A 133 21.20 -6.93 -34.08
CA PHE A 133 20.53 -8.20 -34.42
C PHE A 133 19.30 -8.46 -33.53
N PHE A 134 19.38 -8.11 -32.24
CA PHE A 134 18.26 -8.25 -31.31
C PHE A 134 17.12 -7.29 -31.61
N ASP A 135 17.41 -6.08 -32.10
CA ASP A 135 16.36 -5.17 -32.58
C ASP A 135 15.68 -5.70 -33.83
N TYR A 136 16.41 -6.32 -34.78
CA TYR A 136 15.78 -7.01 -35.91
C TYR A 136 14.94 -8.21 -35.45
N ALA A 137 15.43 -9.06 -34.56
CA ALA A 137 14.68 -10.22 -34.05
C ALA A 137 13.42 -9.80 -33.26
N LYS A 138 13.55 -8.77 -32.41
CA LYS A 138 12.46 -8.16 -31.66
C LYS A 138 11.41 -7.54 -32.59
N ASN A 139 11.82 -6.69 -33.54
CA ASN A 139 10.88 -6.06 -34.47
C ASN A 139 10.30 -7.06 -35.50
N ALA A 140 11.00 -8.15 -35.82
CA ALA A 140 10.44 -9.24 -36.62
C ALA A 140 9.25 -9.92 -35.91
N SER A 141 9.13 -9.84 -34.58
CA SER A 141 7.92 -10.27 -33.88
C SER A 141 6.68 -9.40 -34.18
N LEU A 142 6.82 -8.22 -34.79
CA LEU A 142 5.66 -7.48 -35.34
C LEU A 142 5.01 -8.23 -36.51
N LEU A 143 5.70 -9.19 -37.14
CA LEU A 143 5.13 -10.11 -38.12
C LEU A 143 4.04 -11.01 -37.51
N ASN A 144 3.94 -11.09 -36.18
CA ASN A 144 2.88 -11.80 -35.45
C ASN A 144 1.47 -11.32 -35.83
N PHE A 145 1.30 -10.06 -36.27
CA PHE A 145 0.01 -9.59 -36.80
C PHE A 145 -0.44 -10.34 -38.05
N LEU A 146 0.47 -10.96 -38.82
CA LEU A 146 0.09 -11.79 -39.96
C LEU A 146 -0.71 -13.03 -39.54
N LEU A 147 -0.59 -13.49 -38.28
CA LEU A 147 -1.33 -14.66 -37.81
C LEU A 147 -2.85 -14.43 -37.72
N LEU A 148 -3.31 -13.17 -37.79
CA LEU A 148 -4.73 -12.84 -38.01
C LEU A 148 -5.24 -13.25 -39.41
N PHE A 149 -4.38 -13.29 -40.44
CA PHE A 149 -4.78 -13.67 -41.80
C PHE A 149 -4.89 -15.19 -42.01
N PHE A 150 -4.36 -16.01 -41.10
CA PHE A 150 -4.40 -17.47 -41.22
C PHE A 150 -5.68 -18.12 -40.67
N ASN A 151 -6.68 -17.31 -40.26
CA ASN A 151 -8.00 -17.75 -39.79
C ASN A 151 -7.93 -18.85 -38.68
N LEU A 152 -7.01 -18.66 -37.73
CA LEU A 152 -6.76 -19.60 -36.65
C LEU A 152 -7.86 -19.52 -35.57
N PRO A 153 -8.16 -20.62 -34.86
CA PRO A 153 -9.19 -20.63 -33.82
C PRO A 153 -8.76 -19.79 -32.60
N GLY A 154 -9.71 -19.13 -31.95
CA GLY A 154 -9.44 -18.19 -30.84
C GLY A 154 -8.52 -18.74 -29.74
N TRP A 155 -8.70 -20.02 -29.35
CA TRP A 155 -7.88 -20.66 -28.32
C TRP A 155 -6.38 -20.67 -28.64
N PHE A 156 -5.99 -20.63 -29.92
CA PHE A 156 -4.60 -20.54 -30.33
C PHE A 156 -3.97 -19.23 -29.86
N PHE A 157 -4.66 -18.10 -30.05
CA PHE A 157 -4.18 -16.79 -29.64
C PHE A 157 -4.10 -16.67 -28.11
N ILE A 158 -5.02 -17.31 -27.37
CA ILE A 158 -4.92 -17.43 -25.90
C ILE A 158 -3.67 -18.23 -25.53
N GLY A 159 -3.50 -19.45 -26.05
CA GLY A 159 -2.36 -20.31 -25.71
C GLY A 159 -1.02 -19.68 -26.08
N TRP A 160 -0.97 -18.94 -27.18
CA TRP A 160 0.23 -18.24 -27.65
C TRP A 160 0.58 -17.02 -26.79
N PHE A 161 -0.40 -16.24 -26.36
CA PHE A 161 -0.17 -15.21 -25.34
C PHE A 161 0.27 -15.84 -24.02
N LEU A 162 -0.38 -16.92 -23.57
CA LEU A 162 -0.04 -17.61 -22.32
C LEU A 162 1.39 -18.17 -22.34
N PHE A 163 1.89 -18.65 -23.49
CA PHE A 163 3.28 -19.06 -23.64
C PHE A 163 4.26 -17.94 -23.30
N TRP A 164 4.08 -16.74 -23.86
CA TRP A 164 4.94 -15.59 -23.56
C TRP A 164 4.72 -15.03 -22.16
N ARG A 165 3.48 -15.06 -21.66
CA ARG A 165 3.12 -14.72 -20.28
C ARG A 165 3.88 -15.58 -19.26
N PHE A 166 3.92 -16.89 -19.47
CA PHE A 166 4.72 -17.80 -18.65
C PHE A 166 6.22 -17.64 -18.91
N GLY A 167 6.66 -17.38 -20.14
CA GLY A 167 8.04 -17.02 -20.46
C GLY A 167 8.53 -15.79 -19.67
N TYR A 168 7.68 -14.78 -19.53
CA TYR A 168 7.92 -13.61 -18.70
C TYR A 168 7.91 -13.99 -17.21
N ASN A 169 6.75 -14.36 -16.66
CA ASN A 169 6.61 -14.44 -15.20
C ASN A 169 7.26 -15.69 -14.57
N ILE A 170 7.30 -16.84 -15.27
CA ILE A 170 7.96 -18.06 -14.78
C ILE A 170 9.38 -18.16 -15.33
N GLY A 171 9.58 -17.97 -16.64
CA GLY A 171 10.89 -18.10 -17.30
C GLY A 171 11.92 -17.11 -16.77
N LEU A 172 11.67 -15.81 -16.90
CA LEU A 172 12.57 -14.78 -16.34
C LEU A 172 12.61 -14.86 -14.80
N GLY A 173 11.49 -15.20 -14.16
CA GLY A 173 11.41 -15.36 -12.70
C GLY A 173 12.35 -16.44 -12.15
N LEU A 174 12.43 -17.60 -12.81
CA LEU A 174 13.38 -18.67 -12.46
C LEU A 174 14.83 -18.23 -12.70
N ILE A 175 15.12 -17.60 -13.84
CA ILE A 175 16.46 -17.09 -14.17
C ILE A 175 16.95 -16.11 -13.10
N LEU A 176 16.11 -15.12 -12.74
CA LEU A 176 16.38 -14.13 -11.71
C LEU A 176 16.52 -14.77 -10.32
N ARG A 177 15.67 -15.74 -9.96
CA ARG A 177 15.76 -16.45 -8.67
C ARG A 177 17.04 -17.27 -8.53
N TYR A 178 17.51 -17.93 -9.58
CA TYR A 178 18.81 -18.61 -9.59
C TYR A 178 19.99 -17.62 -9.61
N GLN A 179 19.85 -16.50 -10.31
CA GLN A 179 20.87 -15.44 -10.31
C GLN A 179 21.02 -14.82 -8.91
N SER A 180 19.93 -14.43 -8.24
CA SER A 180 20.01 -13.83 -6.91
C SER A 180 20.58 -14.77 -5.84
N ASN A 181 20.33 -16.08 -5.93
CA ASN A 181 20.78 -17.03 -4.91
C ASN A 181 22.13 -17.69 -5.20
N ASN A 182 22.45 -17.93 -6.47
CA ASN A 182 23.61 -18.71 -6.86
C ASN A 182 24.59 -17.95 -7.77
N THR A 183 24.29 -16.68 -8.14
CA THR A 183 25.03 -15.87 -9.14
C THR A 183 25.30 -16.63 -10.44
N PHE A 184 24.32 -17.46 -10.85
CA PHE A 184 24.46 -18.44 -11.92
C PHE A 184 24.86 -17.82 -13.27
N LEU A 185 24.17 -16.76 -13.73
CA LEU A 185 24.49 -16.12 -15.00
C LEU A 185 25.84 -15.42 -14.92
N THR A 186 26.15 -14.72 -13.82
CA THR A 186 27.48 -14.11 -13.61
C THR A 186 28.59 -15.16 -13.70
N LYS A 187 28.42 -16.33 -13.07
CA LYS A 187 29.38 -17.45 -13.13
C LYS A 187 29.49 -18.06 -14.52
N LEU A 188 28.37 -18.21 -15.23
CA LEU A 188 28.34 -18.69 -16.61
C LEU A 188 29.14 -17.74 -17.51
N PHE A 189 28.85 -16.43 -17.47
CA PHE A 189 29.55 -15.42 -18.26
C PHE A 189 31.04 -15.29 -17.91
N LYS A 190 31.42 -15.47 -16.63
CA LYS A 190 32.82 -15.56 -16.22
C LYS A 190 33.54 -16.78 -16.83
N LYS A 191 32.83 -17.89 -17.09
CA LYS A 191 33.39 -19.11 -17.72
C LYS A 191 33.42 -19.05 -19.24
N ILE A 192 32.38 -18.52 -19.90
CA ILE A 192 32.31 -18.44 -21.38
C ILE A 192 33.00 -17.20 -21.94
N GLY A 193 33.17 -16.16 -21.13
CA GLY A 193 33.93 -14.94 -21.43
C GLY A 193 35.42 -15.01 -21.08
N ASP A 194 35.94 -16.16 -20.62
CA ASP A 194 37.38 -16.39 -20.51
C ASP A 194 37.98 -16.68 -21.90
N LYS A 195 39.13 -16.06 -22.20
CA LYS A 195 39.89 -16.21 -23.46
C LYS A 195 40.34 -17.64 -23.73
N SER A 196 40.43 -18.48 -22.70
CA SER A 196 40.70 -19.92 -22.83
C SER A 196 39.55 -20.69 -23.51
N ASN A 197 38.34 -20.11 -23.56
CA ASN A 197 37.12 -20.79 -23.98
C ASN A 197 36.80 -20.54 -25.46
N ILE A 198 36.41 -21.60 -26.18
CA ILE A 198 35.98 -21.53 -27.59
C ILE A 198 34.80 -20.55 -27.77
N SER A 199 33.92 -20.44 -26.77
CA SER A 199 32.79 -19.51 -26.77
C SER A 199 33.17 -18.03 -26.59
N TYR A 200 34.43 -17.70 -26.30
CA TYR A 200 34.88 -16.33 -26.03
C TYR A 200 34.53 -15.35 -27.15
N ASN A 201 34.93 -15.66 -28.38
CA ASN A 201 34.73 -14.77 -29.52
C ASN A 201 33.24 -14.53 -29.81
N TYR A 202 32.40 -15.57 -29.65
CA TYR A 202 30.95 -15.47 -29.78
C TYR A 202 30.32 -14.64 -28.66
N THR A 203 30.74 -14.86 -27.41
CA THR A 203 30.24 -14.11 -26.24
C THR A 203 30.61 -12.63 -26.33
N LYS A 204 31.86 -12.33 -26.72
CA LYS A 204 32.32 -10.96 -26.94
C LYS A 204 31.57 -10.28 -28.10
N ALA A 205 31.45 -10.95 -29.25
CA ALA A 205 30.69 -10.42 -30.38
C ALA A 205 29.20 -10.19 -30.05
N PHE A 206 28.60 -11.08 -29.25
CA PHE A 206 27.24 -10.95 -28.75
C PHE A 206 27.08 -9.71 -27.86
N CYS A 207 27.90 -9.57 -26.80
CA CYS A 207 27.78 -8.45 -25.85
C CYS A 207 28.22 -7.10 -26.44
N THR A 208 29.15 -7.07 -27.40
CA THR A 208 29.52 -5.83 -28.11
C THR A 208 28.46 -5.42 -29.16
N SER A 209 27.52 -6.30 -29.52
CA SER A 209 26.49 -5.99 -30.53
C SER A 209 25.54 -4.89 -30.04
N GLY A 210 25.53 -3.75 -30.73
CA GLY A 210 24.66 -2.61 -30.42
C GLY A 210 25.16 -1.67 -29.32
N MET A 211 26.32 -1.94 -28.72
CA MET A 211 26.98 -1.08 -27.72
C MET A 211 27.81 0.05 -28.35
N GLY A 212 28.08 1.10 -27.57
CA GLY A 212 28.90 2.25 -27.96
C GLY A 212 30.42 2.04 -27.76
N SER A 213 31.20 3.06 -28.10
CA SER A 213 32.66 3.08 -27.93
C SER A 213 33.14 3.19 -26.47
N ASP A 214 32.21 3.40 -25.55
CA ASP A 214 32.38 3.42 -24.10
C ASP A 214 32.32 2.01 -23.47
N TYR A 215 31.93 0.99 -24.25
CA TYR A 215 31.88 -0.40 -23.83
C TYR A 215 33.15 -1.19 -24.24
N ASP A 216 33.76 -1.88 -23.29
CA ASP A 216 34.85 -2.84 -23.54
C ASP A 216 34.65 -4.13 -22.73
N PHE A 217 34.32 -5.21 -23.44
CA PHE A 217 34.04 -6.54 -22.86
C PHE A 217 35.14 -7.03 -21.90
N ASP A 218 36.41 -6.72 -22.18
CA ASP A 218 37.57 -7.19 -21.41
C ASP A 218 37.78 -6.41 -20.11
N LYS A 219 37.29 -5.16 -20.02
CA LYS A 219 37.53 -4.26 -18.87
C LYS A 219 36.37 -4.24 -17.87
N ILE A 220 35.22 -4.77 -18.26
CA ILE A 220 33.96 -4.66 -17.52
C ILE A 220 33.68 -5.97 -16.77
N PRO A 221 33.15 -5.92 -15.53
CA PRO A 221 32.86 -7.14 -14.76
C PRO A 221 31.90 -8.10 -15.47
N ALA A 222 32.10 -9.40 -15.22
CA ALA A 222 31.26 -10.45 -15.78
C ALA A 222 29.78 -10.33 -15.37
N SER A 223 29.47 -9.68 -14.25
CA SER A 223 28.10 -9.38 -13.81
C SER A 223 27.38 -8.41 -14.75
N TYR A 224 28.05 -7.36 -15.24
CA TYR A 224 27.48 -6.46 -16.25
C TYR A 224 27.32 -7.15 -17.61
N ASN A 225 28.31 -7.94 -18.05
CA ASN A 225 28.21 -8.68 -19.30
C ASN A 225 27.07 -9.71 -19.27
N ALA A 226 26.85 -10.37 -18.12
CA ALA A 226 25.71 -11.25 -17.88
C ALA A 226 24.36 -10.50 -17.86
N TRP A 227 24.31 -9.34 -17.22
CA TRP A 227 23.13 -8.47 -17.22
C TRP A 227 22.75 -7.98 -18.62
N LEU A 228 23.74 -7.54 -19.41
CA LEU A 228 23.54 -7.10 -20.79
C LEU A 228 22.97 -8.22 -21.68
N ALA A 229 23.43 -9.46 -21.47
CA ALA A 229 22.87 -10.60 -22.16
C ALA A 229 21.45 -10.97 -21.69
N PHE A 230 21.20 -10.92 -20.38
CA PHE A 230 19.88 -11.11 -19.81
C PHE A 230 18.88 -10.06 -20.34
N ARG A 231 19.29 -8.80 -20.44
CA ARG A 231 18.52 -7.69 -21.02
C ARG A 231 18.02 -8.00 -22.43
N HIS A 232 18.86 -8.56 -23.31
CA HIS A 232 18.41 -8.96 -24.66
C HIS A 232 17.37 -10.09 -24.65
N VAL A 233 17.43 -11.01 -23.67
CA VAL A 233 16.39 -12.03 -23.47
C VAL A 233 15.08 -11.39 -22.99
N VAL A 234 15.16 -10.47 -22.03
CA VAL A 234 14.02 -9.68 -21.54
C VAL A 234 13.35 -8.91 -22.69
N ASP A 235 14.12 -8.24 -23.55
CA ASP A 235 13.62 -7.50 -24.71
C ASP A 235 12.76 -8.35 -25.65
N ILE A 236 13.21 -9.57 -25.96
CA ILE A 236 12.46 -10.50 -26.82
C ILE A 236 11.18 -10.96 -26.12
N VAL A 237 11.26 -11.34 -24.84
CA VAL A 237 10.13 -11.88 -24.08
C VAL A 237 9.05 -10.82 -23.85
N LEU A 238 9.40 -9.61 -23.41
CA LEU A 238 8.45 -8.53 -23.15
C LEU A 238 7.80 -7.99 -24.43
N ALA A 239 8.54 -7.91 -25.54
CA ALA A 239 7.98 -7.49 -26.82
C ALA A 239 6.94 -8.52 -27.33
N ASN A 240 7.25 -9.82 -27.27
CA ASN A 240 6.33 -10.85 -27.71
C ASN A 240 5.12 -10.99 -26.76
N ASP A 241 5.29 -10.89 -25.44
CA ASP A 241 4.19 -10.88 -24.46
C ASP A 241 3.17 -9.76 -24.79
N LEU A 242 3.65 -8.54 -25.06
CA LEU A 242 2.78 -7.43 -25.43
C LEU A 242 2.13 -7.62 -26.81
N ILE A 243 2.90 -8.02 -27.84
CA ILE A 243 2.38 -8.14 -29.21
C ILE A 243 1.37 -9.29 -29.30
N THR A 244 1.65 -10.45 -28.70
CA THR A 244 0.70 -11.58 -28.71
C THR A 244 -0.56 -11.30 -27.90
N TYR A 245 -0.46 -10.55 -26.80
CA TYR A 245 -1.63 -10.03 -26.09
C TYR A 245 -2.50 -9.12 -26.97
N VAL A 246 -1.89 -8.19 -27.72
CA VAL A 246 -2.61 -7.28 -28.62
C VAL A 246 -3.25 -8.05 -29.78
N VAL A 247 -2.56 -9.01 -30.38
CA VAL A 247 -3.12 -9.90 -31.42
C VAL A 247 -4.30 -10.72 -30.86
N PHE A 248 -4.18 -11.26 -29.64
CA PHE A 248 -5.28 -11.92 -28.93
C PHE A 248 -6.49 -10.99 -28.74
N CYS A 249 -6.27 -9.75 -28.31
CA CYS A 249 -7.35 -8.76 -28.17
C CYS A 249 -8.07 -8.49 -29.50
N PHE A 250 -7.33 -8.38 -30.62
CA PHE A 250 -7.95 -8.22 -31.94
C PHE A 250 -8.71 -9.47 -32.40
N ALA A 251 -8.19 -10.67 -32.13
CA ALA A 251 -8.87 -11.94 -32.46
C ALA A 251 -10.17 -12.16 -31.68
N TYR A 252 -10.30 -11.55 -30.49
CA TYR A 252 -11.50 -11.56 -29.63
C TYR A 252 -12.24 -10.22 -29.61
N TYR A 253 -12.05 -9.36 -30.61
CA TYR A 253 -12.78 -8.10 -30.70
C TYR A 253 -14.24 -8.35 -31.11
N GLU A 254 -15.17 -8.13 -30.18
CA GLU A 254 -16.61 -8.27 -30.45
C GLU A 254 -17.20 -6.91 -30.84
N PHE A 255 -17.73 -6.81 -32.06
CA PHE A 255 -18.50 -5.63 -32.45
C PHE A 255 -19.78 -5.55 -31.61
N PRO A 256 -20.08 -4.39 -30.98
CA PRO A 256 -21.26 -4.24 -30.14
C PRO A 256 -22.53 -4.42 -30.98
N LYS A 257 -23.32 -5.44 -30.66
CA LYS A 257 -24.54 -5.80 -31.41
C LYS A 257 -25.68 -4.82 -31.18
N ASP A 258 -25.76 -4.25 -29.97
CA ASP A 258 -26.75 -3.26 -29.57
C ASP A 258 -26.09 -1.92 -29.27
N TYR A 259 -26.53 -0.83 -29.93
CA TYR A 259 -26.00 0.52 -29.72
C TYR A 259 -26.58 1.17 -28.45
N SER A 260 -26.23 0.65 -27.28
CA SER A 260 -26.57 1.29 -25.99
C SER A 260 -25.67 2.50 -25.71
N TRP A 261 -26.26 3.60 -25.22
CA TRP A 261 -25.53 4.77 -24.72
C TRP A 261 -24.54 4.44 -23.59
N THR A 262 -24.69 3.31 -22.90
CA THR A 262 -23.76 2.82 -21.87
C THR A 262 -22.42 2.34 -22.42
N ILE A 263 -22.35 2.00 -23.71
CA ILE A 263 -21.15 1.44 -24.35
C ILE A 263 -20.13 2.54 -24.71
N ILE A 264 -20.60 3.75 -25.07
CA ILE A 264 -19.73 4.88 -25.43
C ILE A 264 -18.76 5.23 -24.27
N PRO A 265 -19.21 5.36 -23.00
CA PRO A 265 -18.31 5.47 -21.85
C PRO A 265 -17.27 4.34 -21.72
N CYS A 266 -17.62 3.09 -22.04
CA CYS A 266 -16.68 1.96 -21.97
C CYS A 266 -15.52 2.12 -22.97
N TYR A 267 -15.80 2.49 -24.22
CA TYR A 267 -14.74 2.75 -25.21
C TYR A 267 -13.89 3.96 -24.86
N ILE A 268 -14.50 5.06 -24.40
CA ILE A 268 -13.77 6.27 -23.97
C ILE A 268 -12.87 5.96 -22.77
N LEU A 269 -13.39 5.26 -21.76
CA LEU A 269 -12.63 4.84 -20.59
C LEU A 269 -11.52 3.84 -20.96
N GLY A 270 -11.82 2.89 -21.85
CA GLY A 270 -10.83 1.91 -22.32
C GLY A 270 -9.66 2.56 -23.05
N ALA A 271 -9.95 3.47 -23.99
CA ALA A 271 -8.94 4.25 -24.70
C ALA A 271 -8.11 5.13 -23.73
N PHE A 272 -8.78 5.76 -22.76
CA PHE A 272 -8.12 6.54 -21.71
C PHE A 272 -7.16 5.66 -20.87
N LEU A 273 -7.58 4.48 -20.41
CA LEU A 273 -6.73 3.59 -19.62
C LEU A 273 -5.50 3.10 -20.39
N CYS A 274 -5.66 2.79 -21.69
CA CYS A 274 -4.55 2.41 -22.55
C CYS A 274 -3.55 3.56 -22.72
N ALA A 275 -4.02 4.79 -23.02
CA ALA A 275 -3.17 5.97 -23.15
C ALA A 275 -2.47 6.35 -21.83
N PHE A 276 -3.22 6.30 -20.72
CA PHE A 276 -2.70 6.54 -19.37
C PHE A 276 -1.60 5.55 -18.99
N THR A 277 -1.74 4.27 -19.35
CA THR A 277 -0.70 3.26 -19.10
C THR A 277 0.58 3.59 -19.84
N PHE A 278 0.50 3.97 -21.12
CA PHE A 278 1.68 4.30 -21.93
C PHE A 278 2.43 5.51 -21.36
N TRP A 279 1.71 6.56 -20.99
CA TRP A 279 2.27 7.71 -20.29
C TRP A 279 2.91 7.31 -18.96
N ALA A 280 2.21 6.54 -18.12
CA ALA A 280 2.69 6.16 -16.79
C ALA A 280 3.91 5.23 -16.84
N LYS A 281 4.00 4.30 -17.82
CA LYS A 281 5.21 3.50 -18.05
C LYS A 281 6.40 4.35 -18.50
N THR A 282 6.15 5.38 -19.31
CA THR A 282 7.19 6.31 -19.78
C THR A 282 7.72 7.17 -18.62
N ASP A 283 6.85 7.71 -17.76
CA ASP A 283 7.27 8.46 -16.56
C ASP A 283 7.94 7.54 -15.53
N ALA A 284 7.49 6.30 -15.37
CA ALA A 284 8.14 5.35 -14.48
C ALA A 284 9.54 4.95 -14.97
N TYR A 285 9.74 4.80 -16.29
CA TYR A 285 11.06 4.56 -16.88
C TYR A 285 12.03 5.72 -16.62
N ARG A 286 11.57 6.99 -16.67
CA ARG A 286 12.40 8.19 -16.37
C ARG A 286 13.06 8.09 -14.99
N VAL A 287 12.32 7.61 -13.98
CA VAL A 287 12.78 7.51 -12.59
C VAL A 287 13.69 6.29 -12.39
N VAL A 288 13.21 5.11 -12.78
CA VAL A 288 13.88 3.81 -12.56
C VAL A 288 15.15 3.68 -13.41
N LYS A 289 15.12 4.25 -14.62
CA LYS A 289 16.13 4.12 -15.67
C LYS A 289 16.38 2.66 -16.06
N ASP A 290 17.30 2.51 -17.00
CA ASP A 290 17.57 1.26 -17.71
C ASP A 290 18.03 0.13 -16.77
N PHE A 291 18.92 0.45 -15.83
CA PHE A 291 19.46 -0.50 -14.85
C PHE A 291 18.37 -1.28 -14.10
N ALA A 292 17.43 -0.58 -13.45
CA ALA A 292 16.40 -1.21 -12.64
C ALA A 292 15.15 -1.62 -13.45
N TRP A 293 14.97 -1.12 -14.68
CA TRP A 293 13.93 -1.65 -15.60
C TRP A 293 14.23 -3.10 -16.02
N TYR A 294 15.51 -3.47 -16.11
CA TYR A 294 15.97 -4.83 -16.45
C TYR A 294 16.53 -5.60 -15.24
N TRP A 295 16.02 -5.36 -14.02
CA TRP A 295 16.40 -6.08 -12.79
C TRP A 295 17.93 -6.17 -12.55
N GLY A 296 18.65 -5.08 -12.82
CA GLY A 296 20.11 -5.05 -12.75
C GLY A 296 20.68 -5.29 -11.35
N ASP A 297 19.91 -5.03 -10.30
CA ASP A 297 20.24 -5.29 -8.90
C ASP A 297 20.42 -6.79 -8.57
N PHE A 298 19.86 -7.68 -9.40
CA PHE A 298 20.16 -9.11 -9.36
C PHE A 298 21.60 -9.46 -9.80
N PHE A 299 22.32 -8.52 -10.43
CA PHE A 299 23.66 -8.73 -10.98
C PHE A 299 24.74 -7.88 -10.30
N PHE A 300 24.49 -6.59 -10.10
CA PHE A 300 25.39 -5.62 -9.47
C PHE A 300 24.58 -4.42 -8.94
N LEU A 301 25.13 -3.62 -8.03
CA LEU A 301 24.47 -2.43 -7.49
C LEU A 301 24.91 -1.16 -8.22
N VAL A 302 24.11 -0.09 -8.17
CA VAL A 302 24.46 1.22 -8.75
C VAL A 302 24.32 2.30 -7.68
N GLU A 303 25.30 3.21 -7.60
CA GLU A 303 25.28 4.36 -6.70
C GLU A 303 24.37 5.49 -7.24
N GLN A 304 23.07 5.22 -7.34
CA GLN A 304 22.05 6.17 -7.77
C GLN A 304 21.07 6.49 -6.64
N LYS A 305 20.85 7.79 -6.36
CA LYS A 305 19.68 8.22 -5.57
C LYS A 305 18.45 8.21 -6.47
N LEU A 306 17.46 7.36 -6.16
CA LEU A 306 16.17 7.34 -6.83
C LEU A 306 15.26 8.43 -6.26
N THR A 307 14.81 9.37 -7.10
CA THR A 307 13.86 10.42 -6.75
C THR A 307 12.43 9.93 -7.07
N PHE A 308 11.68 9.55 -6.03
CA PHE A 308 10.30 9.05 -6.19
C PHE A 308 9.27 10.20 -6.31
N ASP A 309 9.21 10.82 -7.48
CA ASP A 309 8.23 11.85 -7.84
C ASP A 309 7.01 11.27 -8.61
N ARG A 310 6.01 12.13 -8.90
CA ARG A 310 4.89 11.84 -9.83
C ARG A 310 4.26 10.45 -9.66
N VAL A 311 4.39 9.55 -10.63
CA VAL A 311 3.76 8.23 -10.65
C VAL A 311 4.18 7.37 -9.44
N PHE A 312 5.43 7.49 -8.98
CA PHE A 312 5.93 6.81 -7.77
C PHE A 312 5.48 7.44 -6.44
N SER A 313 4.86 8.62 -6.48
CA SER A 313 4.16 9.20 -5.33
C SER A 313 2.67 8.83 -5.27
N ILE A 314 2.15 8.18 -6.33
CA ILE A 314 0.78 7.69 -6.42
C ILE A 314 0.68 6.18 -6.13
N SER A 315 1.66 5.38 -6.58
CA SER A 315 1.70 3.93 -6.35
C SER A 315 3.10 3.43 -5.96
N PRO A 316 3.23 2.42 -5.06
CA PRO A 316 4.53 1.87 -4.68
C PRO A 316 5.21 1.09 -5.81
N HIS A 317 4.45 0.31 -6.59
CA HIS A 317 4.95 -0.48 -7.71
C HIS A 317 4.22 -0.13 -9.02
N PRO A 318 4.43 1.05 -9.61
CA PRO A 318 3.69 1.50 -10.80
C PRO A 318 3.72 0.55 -12.00
N MET A 319 4.83 -0.17 -12.20
CA MET A 319 4.95 -1.16 -13.29
C MET A 319 3.97 -2.32 -13.13
N TYR A 320 3.69 -2.68 -11.88
CA TYR A 320 2.84 -3.81 -11.48
C TYR A 320 1.37 -3.42 -11.37
N THR A 321 1.08 -2.19 -10.93
CA THR A 321 -0.29 -1.70 -10.71
C THR A 321 -0.81 -0.90 -11.90
N ILE A 322 -0.32 0.33 -12.08
CA ILE A 322 -0.74 1.26 -13.13
C ILE A 322 -0.39 0.70 -14.51
N GLY A 323 0.76 0.03 -14.62
CA GLY A 323 1.26 -0.64 -15.83
C GLY A 323 0.34 -1.72 -16.38
N TYR A 324 -0.60 -2.23 -15.59
CA TYR A 324 -1.62 -3.21 -16.00
C TYR A 324 -2.98 -2.61 -16.33
N THR A 325 -3.17 -1.29 -16.18
CA THR A 325 -4.45 -0.65 -16.56
C THR A 325 -4.77 -0.75 -18.07
N PHE A 326 -3.75 -0.97 -18.91
CA PHE A 326 -3.88 -1.30 -20.33
C PHE A 326 -4.68 -2.59 -20.59
N TYR A 327 -4.53 -3.61 -19.73
CA TYR A 327 -5.24 -4.88 -19.87
C TYR A 327 -6.75 -4.68 -19.68
N TYR A 328 -7.12 -3.92 -18.64
CA TYR A 328 -8.51 -3.51 -18.41
C TYR A 328 -9.03 -2.56 -19.49
N GLY A 329 -8.20 -1.65 -19.99
CA GLY A 329 -8.54 -0.77 -21.11
C GLY A 329 -8.85 -1.54 -22.41
N ALA A 330 -8.00 -2.50 -22.77
CA ALA A 330 -8.21 -3.41 -23.89
C ALA A 330 -9.44 -4.31 -23.69
N SER A 331 -9.70 -4.78 -22.47
CA SER A 331 -10.92 -5.54 -22.15
C SER A 331 -12.20 -4.71 -22.39
N LEU A 332 -12.19 -3.42 -22.02
CA LEU A 332 -13.30 -2.50 -22.29
C LEU A 332 -13.46 -2.18 -23.79
N ILE A 333 -12.37 -2.09 -24.56
CA ILE A 333 -12.42 -1.83 -26.00
C ILE A 333 -12.91 -3.07 -26.77
N THR A 334 -12.48 -4.27 -26.39
CA THR A 334 -12.84 -5.53 -27.06
C THR A 334 -14.25 -6.00 -26.73
N GLN A 335 -14.87 -5.47 -25.67
CA GLN A 335 -16.19 -5.88 -25.16
C GLN A 335 -16.31 -7.38 -24.82
N SER A 336 -15.19 -8.09 -24.66
CA SER A 336 -15.17 -9.54 -24.47
C SER A 336 -14.77 -9.94 -23.04
N TYR A 337 -15.63 -10.72 -22.37
CA TYR A 337 -15.33 -11.31 -21.07
C TYR A 337 -14.11 -12.23 -21.11
N THR A 338 -13.83 -12.88 -22.25
CA THR A 338 -12.63 -13.71 -22.44
C THR A 338 -11.35 -12.89 -22.28
N VAL A 339 -11.31 -11.70 -22.90
CA VAL A 339 -10.18 -10.76 -22.77
C VAL A 339 -10.05 -10.27 -21.33
N LEU A 340 -11.18 -10.01 -20.63
CA LEU A 340 -11.18 -9.62 -19.22
C LEU A 340 -10.62 -10.72 -18.29
N TYR A 341 -11.02 -11.98 -18.45
CA TYR A 341 -10.52 -13.06 -17.60
C TYR A 341 -9.05 -13.40 -17.86
N VAL A 342 -8.62 -13.42 -19.13
CA VAL A 342 -7.21 -13.59 -19.51
C VAL A 342 -6.36 -12.40 -19.01
N SER A 343 -6.91 -11.19 -19.03
CA SER A 343 -6.28 -9.99 -18.45
C SER A 343 -6.10 -10.08 -16.94
N LEU A 344 -7.12 -10.52 -16.22
CA LEU A 344 -7.06 -10.73 -14.77
C LEU A 344 -6.00 -11.80 -14.43
N PHE A 345 -5.96 -12.91 -15.17
CA PHE A 345 -4.95 -13.95 -15.00
C PHE A 345 -3.53 -13.44 -15.27
N ALA A 346 -3.32 -12.66 -16.34
CA ALA A 346 -2.03 -12.06 -16.65
C ALA A 346 -1.53 -11.11 -15.56
N HIS A 347 -2.42 -10.29 -14.98
CA HIS A 347 -2.09 -9.42 -13.87
C HIS A 347 -1.77 -10.22 -12.59
N VAL A 348 -2.52 -11.28 -12.29
CA VAL A 348 -2.18 -12.21 -11.18
C VAL A 348 -0.81 -12.85 -11.37
N CYS A 349 -0.45 -13.28 -12.58
CA CYS A 349 0.89 -13.81 -12.88
C CYS A 349 2.00 -12.78 -12.59
N GLN A 350 1.76 -11.50 -12.89
CA GLN A 350 2.71 -10.43 -12.57
C GLN A 350 2.81 -10.17 -11.05
N LEU A 351 1.68 -10.14 -10.33
CA LEU A 351 1.69 -9.96 -8.87
C LEU A 351 2.37 -11.15 -8.16
N LEU A 352 2.22 -12.37 -8.69
CA LEU A 352 2.98 -13.53 -8.23
C LEU A 352 4.49 -13.39 -8.51
N PHE A 353 4.89 -12.88 -9.68
CA PHE A 353 6.31 -12.58 -9.95
C PHE A 353 6.88 -11.57 -8.93
N LEU A 354 6.13 -10.50 -8.62
CA LEU A 354 6.52 -9.52 -7.61
C LEU A 354 6.78 -10.20 -6.26
N VAL A 355 5.77 -10.88 -5.72
CA VAL A 355 5.82 -11.47 -4.36
C VAL A 355 6.79 -12.66 -4.24
N VAL A 356 7.01 -13.43 -5.32
CA VAL A 356 7.78 -14.69 -5.28
C VAL A 356 9.24 -14.53 -5.76
N VAL A 357 9.56 -13.45 -6.50
CA VAL A 357 10.89 -13.23 -7.11
C VAL A 357 11.47 -11.86 -6.75
N GLU A 358 10.73 -10.77 -6.97
CA GLU A 358 11.26 -9.41 -6.80
C GLU A 358 11.29 -8.96 -5.33
N ASP A 359 10.19 -9.08 -4.57
CA ASP A 359 10.14 -8.69 -3.16
C ASP A 359 11.15 -9.46 -2.29
N PRO A 360 11.33 -10.80 -2.41
CA PRO A 360 12.36 -11.53 -1.66
C PRO A 360 13.78 -11.11 -2.05
N HIS A 361 14.00 -10.65 -3.29
CA HIS A 361 15.28 -10.08 -3.71
C HIS A 361 15.50 -8.70 -3.07
N ILE A 362 14.51 -7.80 -3.13
CA ILE A 362 14.57 -6.46 -2.55
C ILE A 362 14.86 -6.55 -1.04
N GLN A 363 14.17 -7.43 -0.31
CA GLN A 363 14.39 -7.64 1.13
C GLN A 363 15.81 -8.16 1.44
N LYS A 364 16.35 -9.05 0.60
CA LYS A 364 17.72 -9.59 0.73
C LYS A 364 18.80 -8.54 0.43
N THR A 365 18.57 -7.70 -0.58
CA THR A 365 19.54 -6.72 -1.08
C THR A 365 19.52 -5.43 -0.27
N TYR A 366 18.36 -5.04 0.28
CA TYR A 366 18.14 -3.75 0.95
C TYR A 366 17.49 -3.88 2.35
N PRO A 367 18.09 -4.61 3.30
CA PRO A 367 17.50 -4.84 4.63
C PRO A 367 17.26 -3.54 5.42
N ASP A 368 18.16 -2.56 5.31
CA ASP A 368 18.08 -1.27 6.00
C ASP A 368 16.90 -0.38 5.53
N ILE A 369 16.14 -0.77 4.49
CA ILE A 369 14.88 -0.11 4.07
C ILE A 369 13.66 -0.65 4.84
N VAL A 370 13.76 -1.89 5.34
CA VAL A 370 12.62 -2.67 5.86
C VAL A 370 12.53 -2.63 7.39
N GLU A 371 13.63 -2.37 8.09
CA GLU A 371 13.65 -2.33 9.55
C GLU A 371 13.44 -0.92 10.11
N ASP A 372 12.37 -0.75 10.91
CA ASP A 372 12.19 0.44 11.75
C ASP A 372 13.44 0.77 12.58
N PRO A 373 13.71 2.05 12.88
CA PRO A 373 14.78 2.41 13.80
C PRO A 373 14.55 1.80 15.19
N PHE A 374 15.29 0.71 15.46
CA PHE A 374 15.23 -0.16 16.64
C PHE A 374 15.10 0.56 17.99
N ILE A 375 15.61 1.79 18.08
CA ILE A 375 15.64 2.65 19.27
C ILE A 375 14.23 2.94 19.83
N GLN A 376 13.17 2.93 19.00
CA GLN A 376 11.79 3.09 19.51
C GLN A 376 11.22 1.81 20.14
N LYS A 377 11.50 0.62 19.57
CA LYS A 377 10.84 -0.64 19.98
C LYS A 377 11.11 -1.01 21.43
N GLU A 378 12.32 -0.80 21.93
CA GLU A 378 12.71 -1.20 23.30
C GLU A 378 12.03 -0.38 24.40
N LYS A 379 11.95 0.95 24.23
CA LYS A 379 11.24 1.84 25.18
C LYS A 379 9.71 1.72 25.10
N VAL A 380 9.18 1.41 23.92
CA VAL A 380 7.74 1.20 23.73
C VAL A 380 7.30 -0.11 24.40
N ARG A 381 8.11 -1.18 24.30
CA ARG A 381 7.78 -2.53 24.80
C ARG A 381 7.46 -2.64 26.30
N THR A 382 7.78 -1.65 27.13
CA THR A 382 7.34 -1.62 28.54
C THR A 382 5.85 -1.31 28.70
N TYR A 383 5.24 -0.58 27.75
CA TYR A 383 3.81 -0.21 27.76
C TYR A 383 2.92 -1.20 27.00
N PHE A 384 3.51 -2.13 26.25
CA PHE A 384 2.82 -3.02 25.31
C PHE A 384 3.18 -4.48 25.59
N GLY A 385 2.16 -5.28 25.87
CA GLY A 385 2.29 -6.68 26.29
C GLY A 385 1.49 -7.60 25.39
N HIS A 386 0.69 -8.49 25.98
CA HIS A 386 -0.24 -9.33 25.23
C HIS A 386 -1.59 -8.62 25.03
N ASP A 387 -1.57 -7.39 24.52
CA ASP A 387 -2.76 -6.53 24.41
C ASP A 387 -3.70 -7.00 23.28
N LEU A 388 -5.01 -7.03 23.55
CA LEU A 388 -6.04 -7.46 22.59
C LEU A 388 -6.17 -6.42 21.47
N ILE A 389 -5.84 -6.82 20.25
CA ILE A 389 -5.89 -5.96 19.05
C ILE A 389 -6.89 -6.58 18.07
N ILE A 390 -8.09 -5.99 18.01
CA ILE A 390 -9.26 -6.57 17.35
C ILE A 390 -9.56 -7.94 17.97
N PHE A 391 -9.06 -9.03 17.38
CA PHE A 391 -9.15 -10.40 17.92
C PHE A 391 -7.78 -11.06 18.22
N LYS A 392 -6.67 -10.39 17.87
CA LYS A 392 -5.31 -10.89 18.09
C LYS A 392 -4.91 -10.74 19.56
N ASN A 393 -4.16 -11.69 20.10
CA ASN A 393 -3.71 -11.74 21.51
C ASN A 393 -4.86 -11.84 22.54
N PHE A 394 -5.96 -12.52 22.18
CA PHE A 394 -7.06 -12.79 23.12
C PHE A 394 -6.59 -13.67 24.29
N LEU A 395 -6.79 -13.19 25.51
CA LEU A 395 -6.41 -13.90 26.74
C LEU A 395 -7.66 -14.25 27.55
N PRO A 396 -8.08 -15.54 27.62
CA PRO A 396 -9.29 -15.96 28.32
C PRO A 396 -9.37 -15.61 29.81
N PHE A 397 -8.23 -15.27 30.44
CA PHE A 397 -8.15 -14.87 31.85
C PHE A 397 -8.21 -13.35 32.07
N ARG A 398 -8.14 -12.53 31.02
CA ARG A 398 -8.27 -11.07 31.15
C ARG A 398 -9.74 -10.68 31.12
N ALA A 399 -10.25 -10.12 32.22
CA ALA A 399 -11.66 -9.76 32.35
C ALA A 399 -12.18 -8.91 31.17
N ALA A 400 -11.40 -7.91 30.71
CA ALA A 400 -11.77 -7.06 29.57
C ALA A 400 -11.98 -7.84 28.25
N ASP A 401 -11.23 -8.92 28.02
CA ASP A 401 -11.34 -9.76 26.83
C ASP A 401 -12.61 -10.61 26.91
N ILE A 402 -12.88 -11.21 28.07
CA ILE A 402 -14.12 -11.96 28.32
C ILE A 402 -15.33 -11.04 28.15
N PHE A 403 -15.32 -9.84 28.75
CA PHE A 403 -16.41 -8.88 28.59
C PHE A 403 -16.61 -8.46 27.12
N THR A 404 -15.53 -8.24 26.38
CA THR A 404 -15.58 -7.95 24.95
C THR A 404 -16.23 -9.10 24.18
N LEU A 405 -15.82 -10.34 24.43
CA LEU A 405 -16.42 -11.54 23.81
C LEU A 405 -17.91 -11.68 24.17
N ILE A 406 -18.29 -11.48 25.43
CA ILE A 406 -19.70 -11.56 25.88
C ILE A 406 -20.57 -10.52 25.13
N ILE A 407 -20.12 -9.26 25.01
CA ILE A 407 -20.88 -8.21 24.32
C ILE A 407 -21.01 -8.52 22.82
N ILE A 408 -19.98 -9.11 22.21
CA ILE A 408 -20.01 -9.57 20.81
C ILE A 408 -21.01 -10.70 20.64
N VAL A 409 -20.92 -11.77 21.44
CA VAL A 409 -21.83 -12.92 21.39
C VAL A 409 -23.27 -12.47 21.62
N TYR A 410 -23.52 -11.62 22.62
CA TYR A 410 -24.83 -11.03 22.88
C TYR A 410 -25.38 -10.27 21.67
N THR A 411 -24.54 -9.48 20.99
CA THR A 411 -24.95 -8.72 19.79
C THR A 411 -25.23 -9.61 18.59
N LEU A 412 -24.49 -10.71 18.41
CA LEU A 412 -24.74 -11.70 17.36
C LEU A 412 -26.02 -12.51 17.64
N VAL A 413 -26.28 -12.89 18.89
CA VAL A 413 -27.53 -13.53 19.32
C VAL A 413 -28.73 -12.60 19.08
N LEU A 414 -28.62 -11.31 19.39
CA LEU A 414 -29.65 -10.32 19.05
C LEU A 414 -29.90 -10.24 17.53
N ASN A 415 -28.88 -10.44 16.69
CA ASN A 415 -29.07 -10.45 15.23
C ASN A 415 -29.82 -11.69 14.72
N CYS A 416 -29.83 -12.80 15.47
CA CYS A 416 -30.66 -13.96 15.15
C CYS A 416 -32.15 -13.72 15.44
N LEU A 417 -32.49 -12.72 16.26
CA LEU A 417 -33.88 -12.37 16.57
C LEU A 417 -34.53 -11.55 15.43
N ASN A 418 -35.85 -11.69 15.32
CA ASN A 418 -36.66 -10.95 14.33
C ASN A 418 -37.04 -9.54 14.83
N LEU A 419 -36.02 -8.76 15.21
CA LEU A 419 -36.17 -7.35 15.62
C LEU A 419 -36.34 -6.44 14.39
N PRO A 420 -37.06 -5.31 14.53
CA PRO A 420 -37.27 -4.38 13.42
C PRO A 420 -35.95 -3.75 12.96
N THR A 421 -35.81 -3.52 11.65
CA THR A 421 -34.54 -3.08 11.02
C THR A 421 -33.97 -1.78 11.60
N TRP A 422 -34.82 -0.87 12.09
CA TRP A 422 -34.38 0.37 12.74
C TRP A 422 -33.56 0.13 14.01
N PHE A 423 -33.75 -1.00 14.72
CA PHE A 423 -32.99 -1.33 15.91
C PHE A 423 -31.49 -1.45 15.60
N TYR A 424 -31.14 -2.18 14.55
CA TYR A 424 -29.76 -2.38 14.12
C TYR A 424 -29.13 -1.09 13.56
N VAL A 425 -29.93 -0.24 12.91
CA VAL A 425 -29.49 1.10 12.47
C VAL A 425 -29.14 1.97 13.67
N ILE A 426 -30.01 2.04 14.69
CA ILE A 426 -29.74 2.79 15.93
C ILE A 426 -28.52 2.23 16.67
N GLN A 427 -28.40 0.90 16.76
CA GLN A 427 -27.24 0.25 17.40
C GLN A 427 -25.92 0.61 16.72
N ALA A 428 -25.88 0.64 15.39
CA ALA A 428 -24.70 1.04 14.63
C ALA A 428 -24.38 2.55 14.76
N ILE A 429 -25.41 3.41 14.76
CA ILE A 429 -25.24 4.85 15.04
C ILE A 429 -24.70 5.07 16.45
N PHE A 430 -25.23 4.36 17.45
CA PHE A 430 -24.81 4.46 18.85
C PHE A 430 -23.32 4.15 19.00
N TRP A 431 -22.86 2.99 18.53
CA TRP A 431 -21.44 2.62 18.65
C TRP A 431 -20.52 3.55 17.86
N ARG A 432 -20.93 4.01 16.67
CA ARG A 432 -20.20 5.04 15.92
C ARG A 432 -20.07 6.35 16.71
N CYS A 433 -21.14 6.81 17.36
CA CYS A 433 -21.10 7.99 18.23
C CYS A 433 -20.21 7.80 19.46
N VAL A 434 -20.26 6.63 20.11
CA VAL A 434 -19.39 6.31 21.25
C VAL A 434 -17.92 6.32 20.84
N LEU A 435 -17.56 5.73 19.69
CA LEU A 435 -16.20 5.74 19.17
C LEU A 435 -15.74 7.15 18.77
N SER A 436 -16.46 7.84 17.89
CA SER A 436 -15.99 9.11 17.30
C SER A 436 -16.19 10.33 18.20
N LEU A 437 -17.29 10.40 18.97
CA LEU A 437 -17.59 11.53 19.86
C LEU A 437 -17.21 11.21 21.31
N GLY A 438 -17.57 10.04 21.82
CA GLY A 438 -17.27 9.63 23.19
C GLY A 438 -15.76 9.56 23.45
N LEU A 439 -15.06 8.64 22.77
CA LEU A 439 -13.61 8.52 22.91
C LEU A 439 -12.85 9.73 22.32
N GLY A 440 -13.41 10.38 21.30
CA GLY A 440 -12.88 11.64 20.77
C GLY A 440 -12.83 12.77 21.80
N THR A 441 -13.89 12.99 22.58
CA THR A 441 -13.89 14.01 23.65
C THR A 441 -12.98 13.64 24.82
N LEU A 442 -12.82 12.34 25.11
CA LEU A 442 -11.85 11.84 26.09
C LEU A 442 -10.42 12.17 25.65
N LEU A 443 -10.04 11.86 24.41
CA LEU A 443 -8.74 12.19 23.82
C LEU A 443 -8.50 13.71 23.73
N ALA A 444 -9.52 14.51 23.40
CA ALA A 444 -9.41 15.97 23.38
C ALA A 444 -9.12 16.54 24.78
N LYS A 445 -9.79 16.03 25.82
CA LYS A 445 -9.51 16.38 27.23
C LYS A 445 -8.13 15.87 27.67
N GLN A 446 -7.74 14.67 27.27
CA GLN A 446 -6.43 14.11 27.57
C GLN A 446 -5.30 14.96 26.96
N SER A 447 -5.39 15.29 25.67
CA SER A 447 -4.46 16.19 24.99
C SER A 447 -4.38 17.58 25.63
N SER A 448 -5.51 18.13 26.10
CA SER A 448 -5.58 19.50 26.61
C SER A 448 -5.16 19.64 28.07
N SER A 449 -5.66 18.77 28.95
CA SER A 449 -5.51 18.88 30.40
C SER A 449 -4.96 17.62 31.07
N GLN A 450 -4.61 16.56 30.32
CA GLN A 450 -4.18 15.25 30.85
C GLN A 450 -5.23 14.65 31.81
N TRP A 451 -6.51 14.83 31.48
CA TRP A 451 -7.63 14.48 32.36
C TRP A 451 -7.66 13.00 32.75
N TRP A 452 -7.48 12.08 31.79
CA TRP A 452 -7.57 10.65 32.03
C TRP A 452 -6.45 10.17 32.96
N THR A 453 -5.19 10.51 32.63
CA THR A 453 -4.03 10.14 33.45
C THR A 453 -4.06 10.80 34.84
N LYS A 454 -4.58 12.02 34.97
CA LYS A 454 -4.78 12.67 36.27
C LYS A 454 -5.84 11.99 37.13
N THR A 455 -7.00 11.64 36.58
CA THR A 455 -8.05 10.96 37.37
C THR A 455 -7.60 9.59 37.88
N PHE A 456 -6.83 8.83 37.11
CA PHE A 456 -6.22 7.59 37.63
C PHE A 456 -5.17 7.88 38.72
N LYS A 457 -4.36 8.93 38.56
CA LYS A 457 -3.38 9.35 39.57
C LYS A 457 -4.03 9.82 40.88
N GLU A 458 -5.19 10.47 40.82
CA GLU A 458 -6.00 10.85 42.00
C GLU A 458 -6.49 9.62 42.78
N ILE A 459 -6.67 8.48 42.11
CA ILE A 459 -7.06 7.18 42.69
C ILE A 459 -5.80 6.36 43.08
N ASN A 460 -4.60 6.98 43.08
CA ASN A 460 -3.29 6.35 43.33
C ASN A 460 -2.95 5.19 42.35
N GLN A 461 -3.49 5.23 41.13
CA GLN A 461 -3.13 4.30 40.05
C GLN A 461 -2.07 4.91 39.13
N ASP A 462 -1.26 4.05 38.52
CA ASP A 462 -0.17 4.47 37.63
C ASP A 462 -0.66 4.85 36.21
N SER A 463 0.14 5.65 35.50
CA SER A 463 -0.16 6.07 34.12
C SER A 463 -0.24 4.89 33.16
N LEU A 464 0.58 3.85 33.37
CA LEU A 464 0.53 2.61 32.60
C LEU A 464 -0.81 1.88 32.78
N TYR A 465 -1.34 1.85 34.01
CA TYR A 465 -2.65 1.24 34.30
C TYR A 465 -3.80 2.05 33.67
N ALA A 466 -3.70 3.39 33.71
CA ALA A 466 -4.64 4.26 33.00
C ALA A 466 -4.65 3.98 31.49
N PHE A 467 -3.47 3.81 30.87
CA PHE A 467 -3.34 3.50 29.45
C PHE A 467 -3.85 2.09 29.12
N GLN A 468 -3.62 1.08 29.97
CA GLN A 468 -4.18 -0.27 29.80
C GLN A 468 -5.73 -0.28 29.77
N ASN A 469 -6.37 0.52 30.63
CA ASN A 469 -7.83 0.69 30.62
C ASN A 469 -8.30 1.40 29.34
N TRP A 470 -7.57 2.42 28.88
CA TRP A 470 -7.85 3.07 27.60
C TRP A 470 -7.78 2.08 26.42
N LYS A 471 -6.70 1.28 26.30
CA LYS A 471 -6.56 0.25 25.26
C LYS A 471 -7.76 -0.71 25.21
N SER A 472 -8.19 -1.17 26.39
CA SER A 472 -9.34 -2.08 26.54
C SER A 472 -10.66 -1.46 26.07
N ILE A 473 -10.95 -0.22 26.50
CA ILE A 473 -12.17 0.51 26.12
C ILE A 473 -12.16 0.85 24.62
N TYR A 474 -11.03 1.31 24.10
CA TYR A 474 -10.87 1.64 22.69
C TYR A 474 -11.12 0.42 21.80
N ASN A 475 -10.50 -0.73 22.12
CA ASN A 475 -10.66 -1.94 21.33
C ASN A 475 -12.12 -2.45 21.33
N LEU A 476 -12.81 -2.41 22.48
CA LEU A 476 -14.23 -2.74 22.57
C LEU A 476 -15.09 -1.83 21.67
N CYS A 477 -14.91 -0.51 21.75
CA CYS A 477 -15.68 0.45 20.94
C CYS A 477 -15.38 0.29 19.43
N LEU A 478 -14.14 0.01 19.06
CA LEU A 478 -13.73 -0.24 17.67
C LEU A 478 -14.38 -1.52 17.13
N LEU A 479 -14.29 -2.64 17.86
CA LEU A 479 -14.96 -3.90 17.51
C LEU A 479 -16.46 -3.71 17.37
N MET A 480 -17.11 -3.12 18.36
CA MET A 480 -18.56 -2.96 18.38
C MET A 480 -19.07 -2.03 17.28
N THR A 481 -18.29 -1.03 16.87
CA THR A 481 -18.63 -0.19 15.71
C THR A 481 -18.66 -0.99 14.40
N ASN A 482 -17.68 -1.88 14.19
CA ASN A 482 -17.64 -2.73 13.01
C ASN A 482 -18.71 -3.84 13.07
N ILE A 483 -18.89 -4.48 14.22
CA ILE A 483 -19.83 -5.60 14.40
C ILE A 483 -21.29 -5.13 14.30
N SER A 484 -21.65 -4.02 14.94
CA SER A 484 -23.02 -3.47 14.84
C SER A 484 -23.36 -3.03 13.40
N PHE A 485 -22.41 -2.45 12.66
CA PHE A 485 -22.60 -2.15 11.24
C PHE A 485 -22.76 -3.42 10.39
N THR A 486 -21.97 -4.46 10.63
CA THR A 486 -22.08 -5.75 9.94
C THR A 486 -23.38 -6.50 10.28
N CYS A 487 -23.86 -6.44 11.53
CA CYS A 487 -25.18 -6.94 11.93
C CYS A 487 -26.31 -6.20 11.21
N CYS A 488 -26.17 -4.89 11.01
CA CYS A 488 -27.11 -4.11 10.19
C CYS A 488 -27.05 -4.55 8.72
N PHE A 489 -25.85 -4.74 8.15
CA PHE A 489 -25.66 -5.25 6.79
C PHE A 489 -26.42 -6.56 6.55
N PHE A 490 -26.29 -7.58 7.42
CA PHE A 490 -26.98 -8.86 7.23
C PHE A 490 -28.52 -8.75 7.21
N LYS A 491 -29.11 -7.69 7.77
CA LYS A 491 -30.56 -7.43 7.71
C LYS A 491 -31.02 -6.71 6.45
N PHE A 492 -30.10 -6.20 5.62
CA PHE A 492 -30.37 -5.55 4.34
C PHE A 492 -29.70 -6.24 3.15
N ALA A 493 -28.88 -7.28 3.37
CA ALA A 493 -28.11 -7.94 2.33
C ALA A 493 -29.01 -8.71 1.35
N GLN A 494 -28.91 -8.39 0.06
CA GLN A 494 -29.49 -9.16 -1.04
C GLN A 494 -28.35 -9.79 -1.85
N ILE A 495 -28.10 -11.08 -1.62
CA ILE A 495 -27.03 -11.84 -2.29
C ILE A 495 -27.67 -12.68 -3.40
N ASP A 496 -27.22 -12.40 -4.63
CA ASP A 496 -27.52 -13.13 -5.87
C ASP A 496 -26.18 -13.57 -6.49
N LEU A 497 -26.05 -14.85 -6.85
CA LEU A 497 -24.83 -15.46 -7.37
C LEU A 497 -24.79 -15.61 -8.90
N ASN A 498 -25.67 -14.92 -9.63
CA ASN A 498 -25.63 -14.90 -11.10
C ASN A 498 -24.38 -14.16 -11.62
N PHE A 499 -23.32 -14.92 -11.95
CA PHE A 499 -22.02 -14.46 -12.44
C PHE A 499 -22.05 -13.46 -13.61
N PHE A 500 -23.12 -13.43 -14.41
CA PHE A 500 -23.28 -12.52 -15.55
C PHE A 500 -24.26 -11.36 -15.29
N GLY A 501 -24.88 -11.32 -14.10
CA GLY A 501 -25.82 -10.28 -13.69
C GLY A 501 -25.12 -9.01 -13.18
N GLY A 502 -25.78 -7.85 -13.36
CA GLY A 502 -25.28 -6.57 -12.81
C GLY A 502 -25.16 -6.55 -11.28
N ILE A 503 -25.92 -7.41 -10.58
CA ILE A 503 -25.84 -7.57 -9.12
C ILE A 503 -24.50 -8.23 -8.71
N PHE A 504 -24.02 -9.22 -9.45
CA PHE A 504 -22.73 -9.87 -9.18
C PHE A 504 -21.57 -8.88 -9.29
N TRP A 505 -21.53 -8.06 -10.34
CA TRP A 505 -20.51 -7.00 -10.47
C TRP A 505 -20.53 -5.99 -9.33
N ARG A 506 -21.73 -5.65 -8.82
CA ARG A 506 -21.90 -4.80 -7.63
C ARG A 506 -21.33 -5.46 -6.36
N GLN A 507 -21.52 -6.77 -6.20
CA GLN A 507 -20.96 -7.54 -5.09
C GLN A 507 -19.45 -7.67 -5.17
N ILE A 508 -18.90 -7.99 -6.34
CA ILE A 508 -17.45 -8.06 -6.59
C ILE A 508 -16.78 -6.72 -6.27
N LEU A 509 -17.33 -5.60 -6.76
CA LEU A 509 -16.83 -4.28 -6.42
C LEU A 509 -16.90 -4.00 -4.91
N GLY A 510 -17.98 -4.41 -4.24
CA GLY A 510 -18.12 -4.27 -2.80
C GLY A 510 -17.13 -5.12 -2.01
N LEU A 511 -16.85 -6.35 -2.45
CA LEU A 511 -15.84 -7.23 -1.87
C LEU A 511 -14.43 -6.65 -2.05
N MET A 512 -14.11 -6.11 -3.24
CA MET A 512 -12.83 -5.42 -3.48
C MET A 512 -12.62 -4.24 -2.53
N LEU A 513 -13.67 -3.48 -2.21
CA LEU A 513 -13.59 -2.37 -1.24
C LEU A 513 -13.41 -2.85 0.20
N ILE A 514 -13.95 -4.01 0.58
CA ILE A 514 -13.68 -4.65 1.88
C ILE A 514 -12.23 -5.13 1.96
N LEU A 515 -11.71 -5.75 0.90
CA LEU A 515 -10.32 -6.19 0.83
C LEU A 515 -9.34 -5.00 0.86
N LEU A 516 -9.63 -3.92 0.13
CA LEU A 516 -8.86 -2.66 0.17
C LEU A 516 -8.81 -2.05 1.57
N ASN A 517 -9.93 -2.13 2.30
CA ASN A 517 -10.00 -1.66 3.68
C ASN A 517 -9.12 -2.49 4.62
N LEU A 518 -9.25 -3.82 4.55
CA LEU A 518 -8.46 -4.74 5.36
C LEU A 518 -6.96 -4.58 5.10
N TRP A 519 -6.55 -4.53 3.83
CA TRP A 519 -5.16 -4.25 3.44
C TRP A 519 -4.69 -2.89 3.99
N SER A 520 -5.50 -1.83 3.83
CA SER A 520 -5.16 -0.52 4.37
C SER A 520 -4.98 -0.51 5.88
N SER A 521 -5.83 -1.20 6.64
CA SER A 521 -5.73 -1.26 8.11
C SER A 521 -4.53 -2.08 8.58
N VAL A 522 -4.20 -3.18 7.88
CA VAL A 522 -2.97 -3.94 8.13
C VAL A 522 -1.74 -3.09 7.84
N SER A 523 -1.67 -2.42 6.69
CA SER A 523 -0.55 -1.53 6.35
C SER A 523 -0.43 -0.30 7.26
N THR A 524 -1.54 0.23 7.80
CA THR A 524 -1.51 1.25 8.85
C THR A 524 -0.87 0.68 10.12
N PHE A 525 -1.30 -0.51 10.55
CA PHE A 525 -0.81 -1.16 11.77
C PHE A 525 0.67 -1.57 11.67
N GLU A 526 1.14 -2.00 10.50
CA GLU A 526 2.55 -2.33 10.26
C GLU A 526 3.48 -1.13 10.43
N VAL A 527 3.05 0.09 10.03
CA VAL A 527 3.85 1.32 10.15
C VAL A 527 3.73 1.98 11.52
N LEU A 528 2.53 1.98 12.13
CA LEU A 528 2.29 2.62 13.43
C LEU A 528 2.65 1.74 14.64
N GLY A 529 2.64 0.42 14.44
CA GLY A 529 2.66 -0.56 15.52
C GLY A 529 1.54 -0.37 16.53
N GLU A 530 1.67 -1.03 17.69
CA GLU A 530 0.71 -0.92 18.79
C GLU A 530 0.68 0.50 19.40
N PHE A 531 1.79 1.24 19.33
CA PHE A 531 1.89 2.61 19.83
C PHE A 531 0.92 3.56 19.13
N GLY A 532 0.98 3.66 17.79
CA GLY A 532 0.07 4.53 17.05
C GLY A 532 -1.36 3.97 16.99
N TRP A 533 -1.54 2.65 16.91
CA TRP A 533 -2.87 2.02 16.89
C TRP A 533 -3.74 2.38 18.10
N PHE A 534 -3.13 2.53 19.28
CA PHE A 534 -3.82 2.88 20.51
C PHE A 534 -3.73 4.38 20.88
N TYR A 535 -3.34 5.26 19.95
CA TYR A 535 -3.14 6.70 20.22
C TYR A 535 -2.17 6.96 21.39
N GLY A 536 -1.07 6.21 21.46
CA GLY A 536 -0.10 6.26 22.58
C GLY A 536 0.54 7.63 22.78
N ASP A 537 0.61 8.46 21.74
CA ASP A 537 1.12 9.83 21.79
C ASP A 537 0.24 10.82 22.58
N PHE A 538 -1.02 10.47 22.87
CA PHE A 538 -1.85 11.21 23.83
C PHE A 538 -1.51 10.91 25.30
N PHE A 539 -0.75 9.85 25.58
CA PHE A 539 -0.53 9.32 26.94
C PHE A 539 0.95 9.20 27.35
N ILE A 540 1.88 9.04 26.40
CA ILE A 540 3.27 8.69 26.68
C ILE A 540 4.21 9.75 26.07
N ASP A 541 4.71 10.66 26.92
CA ASP A 541 5.64 11.72 26.52
C ASP A 541 7.10 11.23 26.31
N GLU A 542 7.44 10.02 26.79
CA GLU A 542 8.82 9.51 26.86
C GLU A 542 9.39 8.94 25.55
N VAL A 543 8.52 8.74 24.54
CA VAL A 543 8.88 8.17 23.24
C VAL A 543 9.19 9.31 22.26
N PRO A 544 10.44 9.47 21.78
CA PRO A 544 10.78 10.54 20.85
C PRO A 544 10.03 10.34 19.52
N SER A 545 9.08 11.23 19.25
CA SER A 545 8.07 11.07 18.23
C SER A 545 8.49 11.71 16.89
N THR A 546 9.31 10.97 16.15
CA THR A 546 9.61 11.22 14.73
C THR A 546 8.49 10.67 13.86
N LEU A 547 7.96 11.49 12.95
CA LEU A 547 6.94 11.05 11.98
C LEU A 547 7.63 10.35 10.80
N TYR A 548 7.32 9.07 10.61
CA TYR A 548 7.78 8.27 9.48
C TYR A 548 6.71 8.23 8.38
N TYR A 549 7.07 8.63 7.17
CA TYR A 549 6.20 8.55 5.99
C TYR A 549 6.53 7.33 5.13
N THR A 550 6.65 6.17 5.78
CA THR A 550 6.90 4.85 5.19
C THR A 550 5.59 4.12 4.91
N GLY A 551 5.65 2.97 4.22
CA GLY A 551 4.48 2.16 3.88
C GLY A 551 3.33 2.96 3.27
N ILE A 552 2.12 2.81 3.81
CA ILE A 552 0.92 3.52 3.36
C ILE A 552 0.99 5.05 3.61
N TYR A 553 1.74 5.49 4.62
CA TYR A 553 1.89 6.92 4.96
C TYR A 553 2.71 7.72 3.95
N ARG A 554 3.54 7.04 3.13
CA ARG A 554 4.16 7.63 1.93
C ARG A 554 3.09 8.29 1.04
N PHE A 555 1.98 7.59 0.82
CA PHE A 555 0.91 7.96 -0.12
C PHE A 555 -0.20 8.81 0.53
N LEU A 556 -0.63 8.44 1.74
CA LEU A 556 -1.79 9.01 2.44
C LEU A 556 -1.40 9.57 3.81
N ASN A 557 -1.77 10.81 4.13
CA ASN A 557 -1.52 11.37 5.47
C ASN A 557 -2.42 10.74 6.55
N ASN A 558 -3.62 10.27 6.18
CA ASN A 558 -4.64 9.75 7.10
C ASN A 558 -5.32 8.56 6.37
N PRO A 559 -4.69 7.38 6.26
CA PRO A 559 -5.23 6.25 5.51
C PRO A 559 -6.64 5.87 5.98
N ASP A 560 -6.84 5.84 7.30
CA ASP A 560 -8.09 5.46 7.94
C ASP A 560 -9.27 6.41 7.60
N SER A 561 -8.98 7.64 7.15
CA SER A 561 -9.99 8.58 6.66
C SER A 561 -10.45 8.32 5.23
N VAL A 562 -9.58 7.73 4.41
CA VAL A 562 -9.73 7.64 2.95
C VAL A 562 -10.08 6.20 2.56
N THR A 563 -9.18 5.27 2.85
CA THR A 563 -9.33 3.83 2.59
C THR A 563 -9.93 3.09 3.78
N GLY A 564 -9.82 3.64 5.01
CA GLY A 564 -10.44 3.09 6.22
C GLY A 564 -11.97 3.05 6.26
N PHE A 565 -12.66 3.68 5.30
CA PHE A 565 -14.12 3.56 5.12
C PHE A 565 -14.55 2.71 3.91
N ALA A 566 -13.60 2.16 3.15
CA ALA A 566 -13.92 1.37 1.95
C ALA A 566 -14.81 0.16 2.28
N ALA A 567 -14.61 -0.55 3.39
CA ALA A 567 -15.47 -1.69 3.77
C ALA A 567 -16.92 -1.29 4.03
N TYR A 568 -17.15 -0.13 4.64
CA TYR A 568 -18.50 0.40 4.91
C TYR A 568 -19.25 0.67 3.59
N TYR A 569 -18.56 1.27 2.61
CA TYR A 569 -19.11 1.43 1.28
C TYR A 569 -19.27 0.09 0.53
N GLY A 570 -18.32 -0.83 0.68
CA GLY A 570 -18.37 -2.16 0.08
C GLY A 570 -19.56 -3.00 0.54
N LEU A 571 -19.79 -3.06 1.85
CA LEU A 571 -20.98 -3.69 2.44
C LEU A 571 -22.28 -3.01 1.97
N SER A 572 -22.32 -1.67 1.89
CA SER A 572 -23.49 -0.95 1.37
C SER A 572 -23.76 -1.24 -0.12
N LEU A 573 -22.71 -1.44 -0.93
CA LEU A 573 -22.81 -1.83 -2.33
C LEU A 573 -23.29 -3.27 -2.48
N ILE A 574 -22.74 -4.23 -1.73
CA ILE A 574 -23.23 -5.62 -1.72
C ILE A 574 -24.74 -5.64 -1.41
N ALA A 575 -25.14 -4.98 -0.31
CA ALA A 575 -26.55 -4.90 0.09
C ALA A 575 -27.45 -4.14 -0.90
N GLY A 576 -26.92 -3.20 -1.68
CA GLY A 576 -27.71 -2.35 -2.58
C GLY A 576 -28.71 -1.44 -1.86
N SER A 577 -28.48 -1.16 -0.56
CA SER A 577 -29.46 -0.55 0.34
C SER A 577 -29.11 0.89 0.71
N PHE A 578 -30.01 1.83 0.43
CA PHE A 578 -29.83 3.25 0.71
C PHE A 578 -29.65 3.58 2.22
N PRO A 579 -30.42 3.00 3.15
CA PRO A 579 -30.15 3.15 4.59
C PRO A 579 -28.72 2.78 4.99
N LEU A 580 -28.15 1.72 4.40
CA LEU A 580 -26.77 1.32 4.67
C LEU A 580 -25.77 2.32 4.09
N PHE A 581 -26.00 2.80 2.87
CA PHE A 581 -25.16 3.82 2.24
C PHE A 581 -25.16 5.14 3.04
N ALA A 582 -26.31 5.57 3.55
CA ALA A 582 -26.43 6.72 4.43
C ALA A 582 -25.68 6.52 5.76
N LEU A 583 -25.71 5.30 6.32
CA LEU A 583 -24.97 4.93 7.53
C LEU A 583 -23.44 4.90 7.30
N SER A 584 -22.99 4.53 6.09
CA SER A 584 -21.57 4.63 5.67
C SER A 584 -21.11 6.09 5.57
N ILE A 585 -21.92 6.97 4.97
CA ILE A 585 -21.64 8.41 4.92
C ILE A 585 -21.59 9.00 6.33
N PHE A 586 -22.59 8.71 7.17
CA PHE A 586 -22.60 9.14 8.58
C PHE A 586 -21.33 8.70 9.32
N SER A 587 -20.93 7.44 9.13
CA SER A 587 -19.72 6.88 9.73
C SER A 587 -18.45 7.60 9.28
N GLN A 588 -18.33 7.92 7.99
CA GLN A 588 -17.18 8.67 7.45
C GLN A 588 -17.17 10.13 7.93
N VAL A 589 -18.34 10.79 7.99
CA VAL A 589 -18.47 12.16 8.52
C VAL A 589 -18.08 12.21 10.00
N ALA A 590 -18.55 11.26 10.82
CA ALA A 590 -18.17 11.17 12.24
C ALA A 590 -16.64 11.04 12.42
N ASN A 591 -15.99 10.23 11.59
CA ASN A 591 -14.52 10.11 11.60
C ASN A 591 -13.80 11.36 11.09
N PHE A 592 -14.31 12.01 10.04
CA PHE A 592 -13.78 13.28 9.57
C PHE A 592 -13.83 14.38 10.65
N LEU A 593 -14.92 14.42 11.43
CA LEU A 593 -15.06 15.32 12.58
C LEU A 593 -14.04 14.99 13.67
N PHE A 594 -13.91 13.71 14.05
CA PHE A 594 -12.87 13.25 14.98
C PHE A 594 -11.46 13.69 14.55
N LEU A 595 -11.08 13.41 13.29
CA LEU A 595 -9.78 13.80 12.74
C LEU A 595 -9.56 15.31 12.76
N LYS A 596 -10.59 16.10 12.45
CA LYS A 596 -10.51 17.56 12.38
C LYS A 596 -10.42 18.23 13.76
N PHE A 597 -11.11 17.70 14.77
CA PHE A 597 -11.26 18.34 16.09
C PHE A 597 -10.41 17.71 17.20
N VAL A 598 -9.98 16.45 17.05
CA VAL A 598 -9.23 15.72 18.09
C VAL A 598 -7.79 15.46 17.61
N GLU A 599 -7.64 14.70 16.53
CA GLU A 599 -6.34 14.21 16.08
C GLU A 599 -5.46 15.33 15.51
N LYS A 600 -5.91 16.06 14.48
CA LYS A 600 -5.09 17.12 13.85
C LYS A 600 -4.64 18.22 14.81
N PRO A 601 -5.47 18.71 15.77
CA PRO A 601 -5.01 19.65 16.79
C PRO A 601 -3.93 19.05 17.71
N HIS A 602 -4.07 17.79 18.14
CA HIS A 602 -3.05 17.10 18.93
C HIS A 602 -1.75 16.90 18.14
N MET A 603 -1.83 16.40 16.90
CA MET A 603 -0.68 16.22 16.02
C MET A 603 0.07 17.54 15.79
N LYS A 604 -0.66 18.65 15.58
CA LYS A 604 -0.05 19.97 15.44
C LYS A 604 0.61 20.45 16.74
N LYS A 605 0.06 20.12 17.91
CA LYS A 605 0.62 20.45 19.22
C LYS A 605 1.92 19.71 19.49
N LEU A 606 1.97 18.40 19.21
CA LEU A 606 3.12 17.54 19.54
C LEU A 606 4.25 17.62 18.48
N TYR A 607 3.90 17.57 17.19
CA TYR A 607 4.87 17.44 16.10
C TYR A 607 5.12 18.75 15.34
N GLY A 608 4.31 19.78 15.56
CA GLY A 608 4.47 21.12 14.97
C GLY A 608 4.57 21.10 13.45
N ASN A 609 5.67 21.64 12.92
CA ASN A 609 5.92 21.76 11.48
C ASN A 609 6.36 20.43 10.80
N LYS A 610 6.57 19.33 11.55
CA LYS A 610 6.90 18.01 10.97
C LYS A 610 5.68 17.32 10.33
N VAL A 611 4.47 17.80 10.58
CA VAL A 611 3.23 17.27 10.00
C VAL A 611 3.11 17.71 8.53
N ARG A 612 3.13 16.73 7.61
CA ARG A 612 3.07 16.97 6.16
C ARG A 612 1.72 17.58 5.77
N SER A 613 1.72 18.70 5.04
CA SER A 613 0.51 19.43 4.65
C SER A 613 -0.29 18.77 3.52
N GLN A 614 0.40 18.23 2.52
CA GLN A 614 -0.18 17.51 1.37
C GLN A 614 0.21 16.02 1.42
N ASN A 615 -0.67 15.11 1.00
CA ASN A 615 -0.32 13.69 0.91
C ASN A 615 0.45 13.39 -0.40
N GLY A 616 1.14 12.24 -0.46
CA GLY A 616 1.96 11.86 -1.61
C GLY A 616 1.16 11.83 -2.92
N ILE A 617 -0.04 11.26 -2.90
CA ILE A 617 -0.92 11.18 -4.07
C ILE A 617 -1.32 12.58 -4.58
N THR A 618 -1.67 13.51 -3.70
CA THR A 618 -2.03 14.89 -4.07
C THR A 618 -0.82 15.62 -4.66
N ARG A 619 0.37 15.45 -4.08
CA ARG A 619 1.61 16.01 -4.65
C ARG A 619 1.85 15.47 -6.06
N GLY A 620 1.79 14.15 -6.26
CA GLY A 620 1.98 13.53 -7.58
C GLY A 620 0.98 14.02 -8.61
N ILE A 621 -0.31 14.01 -8.29
CA ILE A 621 -1.36 14.53 -9.18
C ILE A 621 -1.13 16.01 -9.50
N GLN A 622 -0.72 16.82 -8.52
CA GLN A 622 -0.42 18.24 -8.73
C GLN A 622 0.79 18.44 -9.65
N GLU A 623 1.86 17.66 -9.49
CA GLU A 623 3.05 17.67 -10.37
C GLU A 623 2.67 17.31 -11.82
N ILE A 624 1.89 16.23 -12.01
CA ILE A 624 1.40 15.76 -13.32
C ILE A 624 0.50 16.81 -13.99
N VAL A 625 -0.48 17.36 -13.26
CA VAL A 625 -1.41 18.36 -13.80
C VAL A 625 -0.69 19.66 -14.17
N THR A 626 0.37 20.03 -13.44
CA THR A 626 1.17 21.23 -13.74
C THR A 626 1.95 21.04 -15.04
N GLU A 627 2.67 19.91 -15.21
CA GLU A 627 3.39 19.61 -16.45
C GLU A 627 2.45 19.49 -17.66
N LEU A 628 1.28 18.87 -17.50
CA LEU A 628 0.29 18.79 -18.57
C LEU A 628 -0.29 20.16 -18.93
N ALA A 629 -0.41 21.08 -17.97
CA ALA A 629 -0.82 22.46 -18.22
C ALA A 629 0.27 23.32 -18.88
N GLU A 630 1.54 23.03 -18.61
CA GLU A 630 2.69 23.70 -19.26
C GLU A 630 2.92 23.19 -20.70
N SER A 631 2.78 21.89 -20.93
CA SER A 631 3.00 21.27 -22.24
C SER A 631 1.80 21.40 -23.20
N SER A 632 0.56 21.53 -22.69
CA SER A 632 -0.66 21.51 -23.52
C SER A 632 -1.57 22.74 -23.29
N PRO A 633 -1.64 23.70 -24.26
CA PRO A 633 -2.56 24.84 -24.21
C PRO A 633 -4.05 24.54 -23.92
N PRO A 634 -4.68 23.44 -24.40
CA PRO A 634 -6.06 23.13 -24.01
C PRO A 634 -6.18 22.72 -22.54
N ILE A 635 -5.19 22.01 -21.99
CA ILE A 635 -5.17 21.62 -20.57
C ILE A 635 -4.95 22.85 -19.69
N GLN A 636 -4.05 23.76 -20.09
CA GLN A 636 -3.85 25.05 -19.42
C GLN A 636 -5.16 25.84 -19.28
N LYS A 637 -5.98 25.90 -20.35
CA LYS A 637 -7.31 26.53 -20.33
C LYS A 637 -8.27 25.84 -19.36
N ILE A 638 -8.26 24.51 -19.29
CA ILE A 638 -9.09 23.73 -18.36
C ILE A 638 -8.66 24.00 -16.92
N VAL A 639 -7.36 23.92 -16.61
CA VAL A 639 -6.81 24.17 -15.27
C VAL A 639 -7.12 25.59 -14.79
N ASN A 640 -6.90 26.60 -15.64
CA ASN A 640 -7.24 28.00 -15.31
C ASN A 640 -8.75 28.20 -15.11
N LYS A 641 -9.60 27.57 -15.94
CA LYS A 641 -11.06 27.63 -15.79
C LYS A 641 -11.52 26.97 -14.48
N THR A 642 -10.97 25.80 -14.14
CA THR A 642 -11.24 25.10 -12.87
C THR A 642 -10.79 25.94 -11.69
N LYS A 643 -9.59 26.54 -11.74
CA LYS A 643 -9.08 27.44 -10.71
C LYS A 643 -10.03 28.62 -10.47
N HIS A 644 -10.49 29.29 -11.53
CA HIS A 644 -11.48 30.38 -11.42
C HIS A 644 -12.87 29.91 -10.92
N ILE A 645 -13.29 28.68 -11.22
CA ILE A 645 -14.52 28.11 -10.65
C ILE A 645 -14.32 27.90 -9.14
N THR A 646 -13.20 27.31 -8.71
CA THR A 646 -12.86 27.11 -7.30
C THR A 646 -12.78 28.43 -6.55
N GLU A 647 -12.10 29.45 -7.09
CA GLU A 647 -12.04 30.81 -6.53
C GLU A 647 -13.45 31.44 -6.40
N ARG A 648 -14.31 31.25 -7.41
CA ARG A 648 -15.71 31.76 -7.38
C ARG A 648 -16.57 31.02 -6.36
N VAL A 649 -16.40 29.71 -6.20
CA VAL A 649 -17.11 28.91 -5.19
C VAL A 649 -16.62 29.28 -3.80
N GLU A 650 -15.29 29.37 -3.58
CA GLU A 650 -14.69 29.80 -2.32
C GLU A 650 -15.18 31.19 -1.92
N LYS A 651 -15.25 32.14 -2.87
CA LYS A 651 -15.81 33.48 -2.63
C LYS A 651 -17.27 33.42 -2.19
N LYS A 652 -18.13 32.69 -2.92
CA LYS A 652 -19.56 32.54 -2.56
C LYS A 652 -19.78 31.84 -1.21
N VAL A 653 -18.96 30.84 -0.89
CA VAL A 653 -19.00 30.15 0.42
C VAL A 653 -18.57 31.12 1.52
N THR A 654 -17.51 31.91 1.31
CA THR A 654 -17.04 32.92 2.27
C THR A 654 -18.08 34.02 2.49
N GLU A 655 -18.69 34.54 1.42
CA GLU A 655 -19.79 35.52 1.49
C GLU A 655 -20.98 34.97 2.30
N ARG A 656 -21.39 33.71 2.07
CA ARG A 656 -22.53 33.10 2.77
C ARG A 656 -22.22 32.67 4.20
N VAL A 657 -20.96 32.33 4.50
CA VAL A 657 -20.50 32.13 5.89
C VAL A 657 -20.52 33.46 6.63
N ASN A 658 -20.03 34.54 6.02
CA ASN A 658 -20.06 35.86 6.63
C ASN A 658 -21.50 36.37 6.84
N SER A 659 -22.42 36.19 5.89
CA SER A 659 -23.83 36.57 6.08
C SER A 659 -24.50 35.79 7.22
N LEU A 660 -24.19 34.50 7.37
CA LEU A 660 -24.66 33.70 8.51
C LEU A 660 -24.03 34.16 9.84
N LEU A 661 -22.78 34.64 9.84
CA LEU A 661 -22.17 35.23 11.04
C LEU A 661 -22.83 36.55 11.44
N ASP A 662 -23.15 37.40 10.46
CA ASP A 662 -23.83 38.67 10.71
C ASP A 662 -25.26 38.42 11.22
N GLU A 663 -26.01 37.47 10.63
CA GLU A 663 -27.32 37.03 11.16
C GLU A 663 -27.25 36.46 12.60
N LEU A 664 -26.22 35.67 12.92
CA LEU A 664 -26.01 35.12 14.27
C LEU A 664 -25.67 36.22 15.29
N ARG A 665 -24.92 37.24 14.84
CA ARG A 665 -24.53 38.40 15.64
C ARG A 665 -25.71 39.34 15.88
N GLU A 666 -26.57 39.57 14.89
CA GLU A 666 -27.84 40.31 15.05
C GLU A 666 -28.80 39.59 16.01
N LYS A 667 -28.81 38.25 16.00
CA LYS A 667 -29.60 37.42 16.94
C LYS A 667 -28.99 37.29 18.34
N GLY A 668 -27.89 38.00 18.64
CA GLY A 668 -27.31 38.09 19.99
C GLY A 668 -26.69 36.80 20.54
N LEU A 669 -26.41 35.81 19.70
CA LEU A 669 -25.78 34.55 20.11
C LEU A 669 -24.25 34.72 20.18
N PRO A 670 -23.61 34.60 21.36
CA PRO A 670 -22.16 34.72 21.46
C PRO A 670 -21.48 33.50 20.84
N LEU A 671 -20.66 33.71 19.82
CA LEU A 671 -19.80 32.65 19.28
C LEU A 671 -18.74 32.26 20.31
N SER A 672 -18.53 30.95 20.48
CA SER A 672 -17.47 30.44 21.34
C SER A 672 -16.08 30.78 20.79
N ALA A 673 -15.07 30.84 21.67
CA ALA A 673 -13.69 31.13 21.26
C ALA A 673 -13.16 30.12 20.21
N GLU A 674 -13.61 28.87 20.25
CA GLU A 674 -13.28 27.84 19.25
C GLU A 674 -13.93 28.13 17.89
N GLN A 675 -15.19 28.56 17.85
CA GLN A 675 -15.85 28.97 16.60
C GLN A 675 -15.12 30.17 15.98
N ILE A 676 -14.76 31.18 16.78
CA ILE A 676 -13.97 32.33 16.34
C ILE A 676 -12.62 31.89 15.76
N ALA A 677 -11.93 30.93 16.40
CA ALA A 677 -10.65 30.41 15.89
C ALA A 677 -10.79 29.67 14.53
N VAL A 678 -11.89 28.95 14.31
CA VAL A 678 -12.18 28.27 13.03
C VAL A 678 -12.51 29.26 11.90
N LEU A 679 -13.17 30.38 12.23
CA LEU A 679 -13.65 31.36 11.24
C LEU A 679 -12.64 32.48 10.94
N LYS A 680 -11.68 32.73 11.84
CA LYS A 680 -10.62 33.74 11.69
C LYS A 680 -9.91 33.73 10.32
N PRO A 681 -9.51 32.59 9.72
CA PRO A 681 -8.85 32.59 8.40
C PRO A 681 -9.74 33.11 7.27
N PHE A 682 -11.05 32.81 7.32
CA PHE A 682 -12.01 33.26 6.31
C PHE A 682 -12.28 34.77 6.45
N ILE A 683 -12.39 35.27 7.67
CA ILE A 683 -12.59 36.70 7.97
C ILE A 683 -11.36 37.53 7.55
N GLU A 684 -10.15 37.06 7.86
CA GLU A 684 -8.90 37.73 7.46
C GLU A 684 -8.71 37.73 5.92
N LYS A 685 -9.00 36.61 5.25
CA LYS A 685 -8.92 36.51 3.79
C LYS A 685 -9.97 37.38 3.08
N TYR A 686 -11.19 37.47 3.63
CA TYR A 686 -12.23 38.39 3.14
C TYR A 686 -11.79 39.85 3.24
N LYS A 687 -11.31 40.30 4.42
CA LYS A 687 -10.77 41.66 4.60
C LYS A 687 -9.64 42.00 3.62
N LYS A 688 -8.78 41.02 3.32
CA LYS A 688 -7.71 41.20 2.33
C LYS A 688 -8.27 41.39 0.91
N SER A 689 -9.31 40.64 0.53
CA SER A 689 -9.96 40.76 -0.79
C SER A 689 -10.77 42.05 -0.98
N THR A 690 -11.38 42.59 0.08
CA THR A 690 -12.06 43.89 0.01
C THR A 690 -11.04 45.03 -0.05
N SER A 691 -9.95 44.96 0.73
CA SER A 691 -8.88 45.97 0.67
C SER A 691 -8.19 46.09 -0.69
N SER A 692 -8.00 44.99 -1.42
CA SER A 692 -7.42 45.01 -2.77
C SER A 692 -8.38 45.56 -3.84
N THR A 693 -9.67 45.62 -3.55
CA THR A 693 -10.69 46.19 -4.46
C THR A 693 -10.83 47.71 -4.26
N SER A 694 -10.56 48.21 -3.05
CA SER A 694 -10.56 49.66 -2.76
C SER A 694 -9.30 50.41 -3.22
N SER A 695 -8.19 49.73 -3.49
CA SER A 695 -6.93 50.37 -3.90
C SER A 695 -6.80 50.63 -5.41
N SER A 696 -7.73 50.12 -6.24
CA SER A 696 -7.69 50.27 -7.70
C SER A 696 -8.62 51.37 -8.25
N SER A 697 -9.26 52.17 -7.38
CA SER A 697 -10.28 53.15 -7.78
C SER A 697 -9.88 54.62 -7.54
N SER A 698 -8.61 54.92 -7.21
CA SER A 698 -8.16 56.26 -6.79
C SER A 698 -7.11 56.92 -7.70
N SER A 699 -7.04 56.56 -8.99
CA SER A 699 -6.01 57.11 -9.89
C SER A 699 -6.44 57.31 -11.36
N SER A 700 -7.56 58.02 -11.62
CA SER A 700 -7.80 58.62 -12.95
C SER A 700 -8.94 59.67 -12.96
N SER A 701 -8.64 60.94 -12.63
CA SER A 701 -9.58 62.05 -12.91
C SER A 701 -8.89 63.42 -13.09
N SER A 702 -8.10 63.57 -14.15
CA SER A 702 -7.63 64.89 -14.62
C SER A 702 -7.45 64.91 -16.15
N LYS A 703 -8.56 65.11 -16.88
CA LYS A 703 -8.51 65.56 -18.28
C LYS A 703 -8.43 67.09 -18.31
N PRO A 704 -7.40 67.71 -18.92
CA PRO A 704 -7.46 69.11 -19.30
C PRO A 704 -8.35 69.31 -20.55
N LYS A 705 -8.95 70.50 -20.68
CA LYS A 705 -9.71 70.93 -21.87
C LYS A 705 -8.83 71.79 -22.77
N SER A 706 -8.92 71.57 -24.09
CA SER A 706 -8.36 72.40 -25.19
C SER A 706 -6.83 72.54 -25.23
N LYS A 707 -6.20 72.73 -26.40
CA LYS A 707 -6.73 72.91 -27.77
C LYS A 707 -6.32 71.75 -28.67
#